data_AF-A0A950CR85-F1
#
_entry.id   AF-A0A950CR85-F1
#
_cell.length_a   1.000
_cell.length_b   1.000
_cell.length_c   1.000
_cell.angle_alpha   90.00
_cell.angle_beta   90.00
_cell.angle_gamma   90.00
#
_symmetry.space_group_name_H-M   'P 1'
#
loop_
_entity.id
_entity.type
_entity.pdbx_description
1 polymer ?
#
loop_
_entity_poly.entity_id
_entity_poly.type
_entity_poly.pdbx_seq_one_letter_code
_entity_poly.pdbx_strand_id
1 'polypeptide(L)'
;MRAEHVQLLSDADAIAAFFGRLGYNTNARTFQTPGNLGITAESMLRRIRRIELIADNEGFLQVYLFQLVSLTVADARTLAGTFRNRAGNFLLVLIANFDRIDFVLVEKHTPAEQESGIAKPQVKVRPITFSVDRRKPERLQLRVLGRFTWTEVDAFAQYEKLAAAYGLAYWSEEYFNNRALFSDYFLKERLANSDDFPEWKEDPKPTYGRMRQIYYAAATKITRALKEPLTVELLEPVFAQLGFEFEPGRKGDSPDEPDYRLYSLNHRAGDKPLALCLAYPWGRFLDGKDETRDAETPGHNPGQRVVSLLEKAEAPWIVMTNGRIWRLYSPNAPSRASNYYEVDLADALGQSVTFPPEPGDAFRYFWLLFRRQSFQSLSSHLPLFDMGEGQGGGAAPARDGKRLSLLDRLFEGSREFATRLGENLKNRIFEQIFQILAEGFVAHVRHKEGRDADLPQERLDAIFQGVLTLLYRLLFLLYAEARDLLPVKETQDYFDVSLSKLKGEIEAAAGPIRDHEGDKLRERYRADSYALYDRLMQLFAVIDRGDSSLNVPRYNGGLFLSKLDKDDTSAEVTAACFLNENKVPDPHLAHALDLLARDEDPKQHKLVPIDFKSLGVRQLGSIYEGLLEFKLRIAGEKTAIVKEKGRDVYVSFRQLGERERERAESQDRIVKKGQLYLENDKGERKATGSYYTPDHIVEYIVENAVGPIVAEKFEAMRPRLREAELWHRERVKSAKAKGEHPNKYEAGPAVENQWYKLVNDLFDIKVLDPAMGSGHFLVETVDYVTDKALAFLNSFPWNPVTAHLESVRSTILDEMEEQGISIDRRRLTDVNLLKRHVLKRCIYGVDLNPMAVELAKVSLWLHCFTLGAPLSFLDHHMRCGNSLIGVSVQEVQDELRQGSLFGSWFAGLMLATELMRHVGELSDVTTAQVDESKNEYHKASEA
;
A
#
# COMPACT_ATOMS: atom_id res chain seq x y z
N MET A 1 20.52 -9.15 18.57
CA MET A 1 20.86 -10.53 18.13
C MET A 1 21.93 -10.46 17.03
N ARG A 2 22.87 -11.41 16.92
CA ARG A 2 23.87 -11.46 15.83
C ARG A 2 23.52 -12.56 14.82
N ALA A 3 23.94 -12.39 13.56
CA ALA A 3 23.74 -13.38 12.49
C ALA A 3 24.28 -14.77 12.86
N GLU A 4 25.46 -14.82 13.45
CA GLU A 4 26.11 -16.05 13.91
C GLU A 4 25.24 -16.87 14.88
N HIS A 5 24.49 -16.20 15.78
CA HIS A 5 23.62 -16.90 16.73
C HIS A 5 22.47 -17.63 16.04
N VAL A 6 21.98 -17.08 14.93
CA VAL A 6 20.91 -17.68 14.13
C VAL A 6 21.48 -18.76 13.20
N GLN A 7 22.65 -18.51 12.59
CA GLN A 7 23.30 -19.47 11.71
C GLN A 7 23.63 -20.80 12.41
N LEU A 8 23.84 -20.77 13.73
CA LEU A 8 24.07 -21.95 14.59
C LEU A 8 22.83 -22.81 14.86
N LEU A 9 21.62 -22.40 14.45
CA LEU A 9 20.37 -23.15 14.68
C LEU A 9 20.22 -24.35 13.74
N SER A 10 21.21 -25.25 13.71
CA SER A 10 21.30 -26.37 12.75
C SER A 10 20.54 -27.64 13.15
N ASP A 11 20.09 -27.74 14.39
CA ASP A 11 19.39 -28.90 14.93
C ASP A 11 18.41 -28.50 16.07
N ALA A 12 17.61 -29.47 16.55
CA ALA A 12 16.61 -29.23 17.59
C ALA A 12 17.23 -28.82 18.93
N ASP A 13 18.43 -29.33 19.26
CA ASP A 13 19.13 -29.01 20.50
C ASP A 13 19.65 -27.56 20.47
N ALA A 14 20.15 -27.11 19.32
CA ALA A 14 20.56 -25.73 19.09
C ALA A 14 19.38 -24.76 19.21
N ILE A 15 18.19 -25.11 18.70
CA ILE A 15 16.97 -24.30 18.88
C ILE A 15 16.58 -24.23 20.37
N ALA A 16 16.59 -25.36 21.09
CA ALA A 16 16.28 -25.35 22.51
C ALA A 16 17.29 -24.51 23.32
N ALA A 17 18.59 -24.67 23.05
CA ALA A 17 19.65 -23.86 23.66
C ALA A 17 19.50 -22.36 23.34
N PHE A 18 19.02 -22.02 22.15
CA PHE A 18 18.71 -20.65 21.76
C PHE A 18 17.60 -20.05 22.62
N PHE A 19 16.47 -20.74 22.82
CA PHE A 19 15.41 -20.28 23.73
C PHE A 19 15.90 -20.19 25.19
N GLY A 20 16.79 -21.09 25.62
CA GLY A 20 17.46 -20.98 26.92
C GLY A 20 18.30 -19.70 27.04
N ARG A 21 19.08 -19.35 26.00
CA ARG A 21 19.83 -18.07 25.95
C ARG A 21 18.93 -16.84 25.90
N LEU A 22 17.76 -16.98 25.29
CA LEU A 22 16.73 -15.95 25.32
C LEU A 22 16.09 -15.81 26.70
N GLY A 23 16.35 -16.69 27.67
CA GLY A 23 15.79 -16.60 29.03
C GLY A 23 14.45 -17.32 29.23
N TYR A 24 14.05 -18.18 28.29
CA TYR A 24 12.88 -19.05 28.47
C TYR A 24 13.23 -20.26 29.33
N ASN A 25 12.24 -20.79 30.07
CA ASN A 25 12.44 -21.96 30.91
C ASN A 25 12.44 -23.25 30.07
N THR A 26 13.62 -23.74 29.75
CA THR A 26 13.83 -24.95 28.93
C THR A 26 13.97 -26.23 29.76
N ASN A 27 13.85 -26.16 31.09
CA ASN A 27 13.95 -27.34 31.97
C ASN A 27 12.79 -28.32 31.77
N ALA A 28 11.66 -27.85 31.26
CA ALA A 28 10.47 -28.65 30.95
C ALA A 28 10.53 -29.33 29.56
N ARG A 29 11.70 -29.33 28.90
CA ARG A 29 11.84 -29.86 27.55
C ARG A 29 11.48 -31.34 27.50
N THR A 30 10.51 -31.70 26.65
CA THR A 30 9.98 -33.07 26.54
C THR A 30 9.57 -33.41 25.11
N PHE A 31 9.75 -34.67 24.72
CA PHE A 31 9.21 -35.20 23.47
C PHE A 31 7.69 -35.30 23.53
N GLN A 32 7.04 -34.97 22.42
CA GLN A 32 5.59 -35.02 22.29
C GLN A 32 5.19 -35.94 21.15
N THR A 33 4.01 -36.53 21.27
CA THR A 33 3.40 -37.33 20.19
C THR A 33 2.25 -36.55 19.56
N PRO A 34 1.93 -36.79 18.27
CA PRO A 34 0.76 -36.17 17.65
C PRO A 34 -0.54 -36.43 18.43
N GLY A 35 -0.68 -37.63 19.02
CA GLY A 35 -1.81 -38.00 19.86
C GLY A 35 -1.94 -37.14 21.11
N ASN A 36 -0.84 -36.87 21.82
CA ASN A 36 -0.84 -35.97 22.99
C ASN A 36 -1.26 -34.54 22.60
N LEU A 37 -1.00 -34.14 21.36
CA LEU A 37 -1.38 -32.83 20.83
C LEU A 37 -2.79 -32.79 20.23
N GLY A 38 -3.50 -33.92 20.14
CA GLY A 38 -4.81 -34.00 19.51
C GLY A 38 -4.76 -33.85 17.99
N ILE A 39 -3.61 -34.12 17.37
CA ILE A 39 -3.43 -34.06 15.92
C ILE A 39 -3.94 -35.38 15.33
N THR A 40 -5.10 -35.33 14.67
CA THR A 40 -5.79 -36.51 14.12
C THR A 40 -5.81 -36.57 12.59
N ALA A 41 -5.52 -35.46 11.90
CA ALA A 41 -5.53 -35.41 10.45
C ALA A 41 -4.40 -36.26 9.84
N GLU A 42 -4.75 -37.32 9.10
CA GLU A 42 -3.76 -38.23 8.47
C GLU A 42 -2.75 -37.51 7.58
N SER A 43 -3.21 -36.49 6.84
CA SER A 43 -2.34 -35.66 5.99
C SER A 43 -1.24 -34.98 6.81
N MET A 44 -1.56 -34.47 7.99
CA MET A 44 -0.60 -33.83 8.89
C MET A 44 0.31 -34.87 9.56
N LEU A 45 -0.25 -36.01 9.98
CA LEU A 45 0.52 -37.08 10.62
C LEU A 45 1.66 -37.60 9.74
N ARG A 46 1.42 -37.73 8.43
CA ARG A 46 2.45 -38.15 7.46
C ARG A 46 3.55 -37.11 7.24
N ARG A 47 3.29 -35.84 7.57
CA ARG A 47 4.24 -34.74 7.41
C ARG A 47 5.08 -34.48 8.65
N ILE A 48 4.60 -34.83 9.85
CA ILE A 48 5.35 -34.62 11.10
C ILE A 48 6.42 -35.70 11.28
N ARG A 49 7.68 -35.25 11.40
CA ARG A 49 8.82 -36.11 11.74
C ARG A 49 9.12 -36.14 13.23
N ARG A 50 8.95 -35.00 13.91
CA ARG A 50 9.32 -34.83 15.33
C ARG A 50 8.49 -33.71 15.97
N ILE A 51 8.14 -33.87 17.24
CA ILE A 51 7.51 -32.83 18.05
C ILE A 51 8.18 -32.76 19.42
N GLU A 52 8.48 -31.55 19.88
CA GLU A 52 9.01 -31.29 21.22
C GLU A 52 8.35 -30.08 21.85
N LEU A 53 8.08 -30.16 23.15
CA LEU A 53 7.94 -28.97 23.99
C LEU A 53 9.36 -28.52 24.34
N ILE A 54 9.75 -27.32 23.90
CA ILE A 54 11.10 -26.76 24.12
C ILE A 54 11.17 -25.94 25.40
N ALA A 55 10.15 -25.12 25.65
CA ALA A 55 10.09 -24.26 26.83
C ALA A 55 8.69 -24.17 27.39
N ASP A 56 8.59 -24.10 28.71
CA ASP A 56 7.34 -23.94 29.45
C ASP A 56 7.51 -22.96 30.62
N ASN A 57 6.84 -21.82 30.52
CA ASN A 57 6.81 -20.80 31.55
C ASN A 57 5.45 -20.87 32.28
N GLU A 58 5.37 -21.80 33.24
CA GLU A 58 4.22 -22.01 34.14
C GLU A 58 2.89 -22.27 33.42
N GLY A 59 2.93 -22.91 32.25
CA GLY A 59 1.75 -23.19 31.42
C GLY A 59 1.13 -21.96 30.75
N PHE A 60 1.67 -20.75 31.00
CA PHE A 60 1.14 -19.52 30.41
C PHE A 60 1.67 -19.28 29.00
N LEU A 61 2.97 -19.46 28.78
CA LEU A 61 3.61 -19.35 27.46
C LEU A 61 4.46 -20.59 27.20
N GLN A 62 4.06 -21.38 26.21
CA GLN A 62 4.73 -22.62 25.84
C GLN A 62 5.30 -22.54 24.42
N VAL A 63 6.50 -23.09 24.23
CA VAL A 63 7.20 -23.12 22.94
C VAL A 63 7.29 -24.54 22.44
N TYR A 64 6.69 -24.85 21.30
CA TYR A 64 6.72 -26.18 20.69
C TYR A 64 7.56 -26.16 19.40
N LEU A 65 8.41 -27.16 19.19
CA LEU A 65 9.12 -27.40 17.94
C LEU A 65 8.45 -28.52 17.16
N PHE A 66 8.18 -28.25 15.88
CA PHE A 66 7.71 -29.24 14.91
C PHE A 66 8.73 -29.37 13.79
N GLN A 67 9.25 -30.58 13.60
CA GLN A 67 10.02 -30.92 12.41
C GLN A 67 9.10 -31.60 11.40
N LEU A 68 8.96 -30.97 10.23
CA LEU A 68 8.08 -31.38 9.15
C LEU A 68 8.88 -31.90 7.94
N VAL A 69 8.20 -32.58 7.01
CA VAL A 69 8.79 -32.97 5.72
C VAL A 69 9.08 -31.75 4.84
N SER A 70 8.18 -30.76 4.86
CA SER A 70 8.27 -29.47 4.18
C SER A 70 7.48 -28.44 4.98
N LEU A 71 7.83 -27.17 4.85
CA LEU A 71 7.09 -26.06 5.47
C LEU A 71 6.14 -25.45 4.44
N THR A 72 4.85 -25.36 4.79
CA THR A 72 3.86 -24.58 4.03
C THR A 72 3.00 -23.74 4.98
N VAL A 73 2.42 -22.64 4.48
CA VAL A 73 1.46 -21.83 5.26
C VAL A 73 0.30 -22.67 5.80
N ALA A 74 -0.16 -23.66 5.02
CA ALA A 74 -1.22 -24.59 5.44
C ALA A 74 -0.84 -25.43 6.68
N ASP A 75 0.43 -25.81 6.85
CA ASP A 75 0.88 -26.55 8.03
C ASP A 75 0.81 -25.71 9.29
N ALA A 76 1.26 -24.45 9.20
CA ALA A 76 1.21 -23.51 10.31
C ALA A 76 -0.23 -23.31 10.80
N ARG A 77 -1.19 -23.16 9.88
CA ARG A 77 -2.62 -23.07 10.21
C ARG A 77 -3.17 -24.34 10.85
N THR A 78 -2.92 -25.49 10.23
CA THR A 78 -3.42 -26.79 10.71
C THR A 78 -2.91 -27.06 12.12
N LEU A 79 -1.61 -26.81 12.35
CA LEU A 79 -0.99 -26.96 13.65
C LEU A 79 -1.55 -25.96 14.66
N ALA A 80 -1.61 -24.67 14.35
CA ALA A 80 -2.18 -23.65 15.24
C ALA A 80 -3.63 -23.98 15.65
N GLY A 81 -4.43 -24.51 14.72
CA GLY A 81 -5.80 -24.96 14.99
C GLY A 81 -5.90 -26.02 16.10
N THR A 82 -4.88 -26.88 16.26
CA THR A 82 -4.85 -27.91 17.32
C THR A 82 -4.69 -27.32 18.73
N PHE A 83 -4.24 -26.06 18.81
CA PHE A 83 -4.07 -25.33 20.07
C PHE A 83 -5.28 -24.45 20.45
N ARG A 84 -6.35 -24.45 19.64
CA ARG A 84 -7.57 -23.66 19.83
C ARG A 84 -8.17 -23.74 21.23
N ASN A 85 -8.44 -24.96 21.68
CA ASN A 85 -9.12 -25.21 22.96
C ASN A 85 -8.16 -25.47 24.12
N ARG A 86 -6.85 -25.31 23.91
CA ARG A 86 -5.84 -25.54 24.95
C ARG A 86 -5.69 -24.29 25.82
N ALA A 87 -5.47 -24.45 27.12
CA ALA A 87 -5.16 -23.33 28.01
C ALA A 87 -3.72 -22.82 27.78
N GLY A 88 -3.50 -21.51 27.94
CA GLY A 88 -2.20 -20.87 27.73
C GLY A 88 -2.00 -20.26 26.34
N ASN A 89 -0.83 -19.71 26.10
CA ASN A 89 -0.38 -19.08 24.86
C ASN A 89 0.75 -19.91 24.24
N PHE A 90 0.82 -19.91 22.91
CA PHE A 90 1.72 -20.83 22.21
C PHE A 90 2.55 -20.13 21.15
N LEU A 91 3.84 -20.47 21.12
CA LEU A 91 4.77 -20.18 20.05
C LEU A 91 5.20 -21.50 19.42
N LEU A 92 4.90 -21.69 18.13
CA LEU A 92 5.32 -22.88 17.39
C LEU A 92 6.56 -22.54 16.58
N VAL A 93 7.59 -23.36 16.66
CA VAL A 93 8.80 -23.29 15.82
C VAL A 93 8.66 -24.40 14.79
N LEU A 94 8.48 -24.04 13.53
CA LEU A 94 8.32 -24.99 12.44
C LEU A 94 9.60 -25.02 11.59
N ILE A 95 10.11 -26.23 11.35
CA ILE A 95 11.31 -26.47 10.55
C ILE A 95 11.11 -27.67 9.61
N ALA A 96 11.77 -27.65 8.45
CA ALA A 96 11.88 -28.84 7.60
C ALA A 96 13.32 -29.39 7.57
N ASN A 97 14.25 -28.58 7.09
CA ASN A 97 15.67 -28.90 6.92
C ASN A 97 16.60 -27.90 7.64
N PHE A 98 16.05 -27.10 8.58
CA PHE A 98 16.74 -26.04 9.32
C PHE A 98 17.27 -24.87 8.49
N ASP A 99 17.14 -24.85 7.17
CA ASP A 99 17.56 -23.68 6.39
C ASP A 99 16.62 -22.48 6.55
N ARG A 100 15.33 -22.78 6.72
CA ARG A 100 14.27 -21.84 7.10
C ARG A 100 13.69 -22.25 8.45
N ILE A 101 13.43 -21.26 9.30
CA ILE A 101 12.80 -21.44 10.60
C ILE A 101 11.60 -20.49 10.68
N ASP A 102 10.41 -21.06 10.87
CA ASP A 102 9.18 -20.29 11.01
C ASP A 102 8.78 -20.25 12.48
N PHE A 103 8.74 -19.04 13.06
CA PHE A 103 8.23 -18.79 14.39
C PHE A 103 6.77 -18.36 14.27
N VAL A 104 5.83 -19.21 14.68
CA VAL A 104 4.39 -19.00 14.54
C VAL A 104 3.78 -18.71 15.90
N LEU A 105 3.38 -17.46 16.12
CA LEU A 105 2.60 -17.08 17.30
C LEU A 105 1.13 -17.47 17.10
N VAL A 106 0.57 -18.18 18.08
CA VAL A 106 -0.82 -18.65 18.05
C VAL A 106 -1.70 -17.64 18.78
N GLU A 107 -2.28 -16.70 18.04
CA GLU A 107 -3.21 -15.71 18.58
C GLU A 107 -4.62 -16.31 18.67
N LYS A 108 -5.28 -16.18 19.82
CA LYS A 108 -6.66 -16.65 20.00
C LYS A 108 -7.58 -15.44 20.08
N HIS A 109 -8.70 -15.50 19.38
CA HIS A 109 -9.72 -14.48 19.46
C HIS A 109 -11.10 -15.14 19.51
N THR A 110 -12.01 -14.52 20.24
CA THR A 110 -13.41 -14.93 20.27
C THR A 110 -14.19 -13.91 19.44
N PRO A 111 -14.79 -14.31 18.31
CA PRO A 111 -15.62 -13.39 17.52
C PRO A 111 -16.79 -12.87 18.37
N ALA A 112 -17.23 -11.64 18.08
CA ALA A 112 -18.43 -11.09 18.70
C ALA A 112 -19.65 -11.95 18.33
N GLU A 113 -20.64 -12.06 19.22
CA GLU A 113 -21.87 -12.84 18.97
C GLU A 113 -22.58 -12.32 17.70
N GLN A 114 -22.79 -13.19 16.72
CA GLN A 114 -23.68 -12.93 15.57
C GLN A 114 -25.12 -13.31 15.97
N GLU A 115 -26.10 -12.46 15.64
CA GLU A 115 -27.50 -12.61 16.04
C GLU A 115 -28.23 -13.83 15.42
N SER A 116 -27.62 -14.58 14.50
CA SER A 116 -28.26 -15.71 13.83
C SER A 116 -27.88 -17.08 14.42
N GLY A 117 -28.26 -17.30 15.69
CA GLY A 117 -28.72 -18.62 16.17
C GLY A 117 -27.81 -19.38 17.14
N ILE A 118 -28.32 -19.60 18.36
CA ILE A 118 -28.17 -20.73 19.33
C ILE A 118 -26.75 -21.23 19.71
N ALA A 119 -25.69 -20.96 18.93
CA ALA A 119 -24.34 -21.44 19.17
C ALA A 119 -23.52 -20.40 19.94
N LYS A 120 -22.92 -20.82 21.06
CA LYS A 120 -21.93 -20.01 21.79
C LYS A 120 -20.75 -19.65 20.86
N PRO A 121 -20.21 -18.42 20.93
CA PRO A 121 -19.09 -18.01 20.10
C PRO A 121 -17.89 -18.95 20.36
N GLN A 122 -17.45 -19.64 19.31
CA GLN A 122 -16.30 -20.54 19.38
C GLN A 122 -15.01 -19.74 19.35
N VAL A 123 -14.06 -20.07 20.23
CA VAL A 123 -12.71 -19.51 20.19
C VAL A 123 -12.08 -19.84 18.83
N LYS A 124 -11.67 -18.83 18.09
CA LYS A 124 -10.94 -18.93 16.83
C LYS A 124 -9.44 -18.75 17.08
N VAL A 125 -8.62 -19.28 16.17
CA VAL A 125 -7.16 -19.20 16.25
C VAL A 125 -6.62 -18.63 14.96
N ARG A 126 -5.69 -17.69 15.12
CA ARG A 126 -4.95 -17.07 14.03
C ARG A 126 -3.45 -17.33 14.22
N PRO A 127 -2.79 -18.03 13.28
CA PRO A 127 -1.33 -18.08 13.26
C PRO A 127 -0.76 -16.78 12.70
N ILE A 128 0.27 -16.28 13.37
CA ILE A 128 1.08 -15.14 12.93
C ILE A 128 2.50 -15.66 12.72
N THR A 129 2.92 -15.78 11.46
CA THR A 129 4.19 -16.41 11.08
C THR A 129 5.28 -15.38 10.85
N PHE A 130 6.43 -15.57 11.50
CA PHE A 130 7.66 -14.82 11.26
C PHE A 130 8.74 -15.81 10.80
N SER A 131 9.15 -15.68 9.53
CA SER A 131 10.09 -16.60 8.89
C SER A 131 11.51 -16.04 8.90
N VAL A 132 12.50 -16.89 9.16
CA VAL A 132 13.91 -16.52 9.19
C VAL A 132 14.71 -17.44 8.28
N ASP A 133 15.48 -16.86 7.35
CA ASP A 133 16.52 -17.58 6.62
C ASP A 133 17.72 -17.76 7.55
N ARG A 134 17.95 -19.00 7.98
CA ARG A 134 19.04 -19.33 8.90
C ARG A 134 20.41 -19.04 8.29
N ARG A 135 20.59 -19.28 6.98
CA ARG A 135 21.88 -19.16 6.30
C ARG A 135 22.25 -17.69 6.11
N LYS A 136 21.28 -16.86 5.77
CA LYS A 136 21.48 -15.43 5.53
C LYS A 136 20.40 -14.60 6.25
N PRO A 137 20.43 -14.55 7.60
CA PRO A 137 19.42 -13.84 8.36
C PRO A 137 19.53 -12.33 8.11
N GLU A 138 18.42 -11.72 7.73
CA GLU A 138 18.36 -10.28 7.46
C GLU A 138 18.40 -9.46 8.75
N ARG A 139 18.79 -8.19 8.65
CA ARG A 139 18.92 -7.30 9.81
C ARG A 139 17.59 -7.12 10.54
N LEU A 140 16.48 -6.98 9.79
CA LEU A 140 15.12 -6.96 10.34
C LEU A 140 14.82 -8.24 11.13
N GLN A 141 15.16 -9.41 10.55
CA GLN A 141 14.88 -10.69 11.19
C GLN A 141 15.65 -10.82 12.52
N LEU A 142 16.93 -10.45 12.52
CA LEU A 142 17.78 -10.42 13.72
C LEU A 142 17.24 -9.47 14.79
N ARG A 143 16.70 -8.33 14.37
CA ARG A 143 16.11 -7.32 15.24
C ARG A 143 14.84 -7.84 15.91
N VAL A 144 13.93 -8.43 15.15
CA VAL A 144 12.71 -9.09 15.65
C VAL A 144 13.06 -10.21 16.63
N LEU A 145 14.00 -11.10 16.27
CA LEU A 145 14.48 -12.16 17.16
C LEU A 145 15.10 -11.62 18.45
N GLY A 146 15.77 -10.46 18.39
CA GLY A 146 16.29 -9.79 19.57
C GLY A 146 15.19 -9.47 20.60
N ARG A 147 13.97 -9.18 20.15
CA ARG A 147 12.81 -8.90 21.01
C ARG A 147 12.17 -10.14 21.61
N PHE A 148 12.52 -11.34 21.14
CA PHE A 148 12.04 -12.58 21.76
C PHE A 148 12.68 -12.79 23.13
N THR A 149 13.85 -12.18 23.39
CA THR A 149 14.54 -12.27 24.70
C THR A 149 13.59 -11.99 25.85
N TRP A 150 13.57 -12.86 26.85
CA TRP A 150 12.85 -12.71 28.09
C TRP A 150 13.49 -11.60 28.94
N THR A 151 12.75 -10.50 29.09
CA THR A 151 13.21 -9.34 29.90
C THR A 151 12.11 -8.79 30.78
N GLU A 152 10.89 -9.28 30.64
CA GLU A 152 9.74 -8.78 31.39
C GLU A 152 9.61 -9.52 32.71
N VAL A 153 8.96 -8.86 33.66
CA VAL A 153 8.83 -9.29 35.06
C VAL A 153 7.94 -10.53 35.20
N ASP A 154 6.98 -10.71 34.28
CA ASP A 154 6.05 -11.83 34.26
C ASP A 154 5.76 -12.33 32.83
N ALA A 155 5.12 -13.51 32.75
CA ALA A 155 4.83 -14.19 31.48
C ALA A 155 3.79 -13.48 30.62
N PHE A 156 2.86 -12.73 31.21
CA PHE A 156 1.85 -11.96 30.49
C PHE A 156 2.49 -10.78 29.77
N ALA A 157 3.29 -9.98 30.49
CA ALA A 157 4.04 -8.87 29.93
C ALA A 157 5.02 -9.35 28.84
N GLN A 158 5.64 -10.52 29.04
CA GLN A 158 6.52 -11.11 28.02
C GLN A 158 5.75 -11.52 26.77
N TYR A 159 4.57 -12.14 26.91
CA TYR A 159 3.71 -12.49 25.76
C TYR A 159 3.29 -11.24 24.98
N GLU A 160 2.87 -10.18 25.65
CA GLU A 160 2.55 -8.89 25.02
C GLU A 160 3.75 -8.33 24.23
N LYS A 161 4.95 -8.40 24.81
CA LYS A 161 6.18 -7.98 24.12
C LYS A 161 6.46 -8.85 22.90
N LEU A 162 6.28 -10.15 23.01
CA LEU A 162 6.42 -11.09 21.89
C LEU A 162 5.42 -10.75 20.78
N ALA A 163 4.12 -10.60 21.11
CA ALA A 163 3.09 -10.19 20.16
C ALA A 163 3.41 -8.84 19.48
N ALA A 164 3.96 -7.88 20.24
CA ALA A 164 4.44 -6.61 19.69
C ALA A 164 5.66 -6.77 18.77
N ALA A 165 6.54 -7.76 19.02
CA ALA A 165 7.68 -8.07 18.16
C ALA A 165 7.22 -8.60 16.78
N TYR A 166 6.15 -9.39 16.74
CA TYR A 166 5.51 -9.75 15.48
C TYR A 166 4.97 -8.53 14.75
N GLY A 167 4.35 -7.59 15.46
CA GLY A 167 4.03 -6.28 14.89
C GLY A 167 5.26 -5.59 14.26
N LEU A 168 6.40 -5.53 14.95
CA LEU A 168 7.63 -4.98 14.38
C LEU A 168 8.04 -5.71 13.09
N ALA A 169 7.95 -7.05 13.06
CA ALA A 169 8.32 -7.83 11.89
C ALA A 169 7.54 -7.46 10.63
N TYR A 170 6.24 -7.18 10.79
CA TYR A 170 5.37 -6.79 9.66
C TYR A 170 5.53 -5.33 9.27
N TRP A 171 5.66 -4.46 10.26
CA TRP A 171 5.53 -3.03 10.03
C TRP A 171 6.85 -2.32 9.81
N SER A 172 7.98 -2.98 10.10
CA SER A 172 9.24 -2.28 10.27
C SER A 172 10.26 -2.55 9.17
N GLU A 173 10.68 -1.51 8.44
CA GLU A 173 11.84 -1.62 7.56
C GLU A 173 13.15 -1.58 8.36
N GLU A 174 14.28 -1.78 7.68
CA GLU A 174 15.60 -1.93 8.32
C GLU A 174 15.92 -0.82 9.33
N TYR A 175 15.55 0.43 9.04
CA TYR A 175 15.91 1.60 9.83
C TYR A 175 14.72 2.39 10.38
N PHE A 176 13.67 2.52 9.56
CA PHE A 176 12.54 3.39 9.80
C PHE A 176 11.34 2.93 8.96
N ASN A 177 10.15 3.45 9.25
CA ASN A 177 8.95 3.21 8.47
C ASN A 177 8.50 4.51 7.81
N ASN A 178 8.70 4.61 6.51
CA ASN A 178 8.25 5.77 5.76
C ASN A 178 6.96 5.42 5.01
N ARG A 179 5.85 6.06 5.37
CA ARG A 179 4.55 5.93 4.69
C ARG A 179 4.42 6.96 3.59
N ALA A 180 5.35 6.95 2.63
CA ALA A 180 5.36 7.89 1.50
C ALA A 180 5.32 9.37 1.93
N LEU A 181 5.88 9.72 3.10
CA LEU A 181 6.16 11.12 3.43
C LEU A 181 7.38 11.61 2.64
N PHE A 182 8.40 10.76 2.53
CA PHE A 182 9.58 10.94 1.69
C PHE A 182 9.67 9.81 0.63
N SER A 183 10.67 9.86 -0.25
CA SER A 183 11.04 8.70 -1.08
C SER A 183 11.99 7.79 -0.29
N ASP A 184 11.79 6.48 -0.34
CA ASP A 184 12.66 5.53 0.37
C ASP A 184 14.05 5.53 -0.22
N TYR A 185 14.16 5.61 -1.54
CA TYR A 185 15.44 5.80 -2.25
C TYR A 185 16.16 7.05 -1.76
N PHE A 186 15.44 8.17 -1.66
CA PHE A 186 16.05 9.43 -1.25
C PHE A 186 16.56 9.39 0.19
N LEU A 187 15.82 8.77 1.11
CA LEU A 187 16.28 8.58 2.49
C LEU A 187 17.46 7.61 2.60
N LYS A 188 17.47 6.52 1.85
CA LYS A 188 18.48 5.46 1.97
C LYS A 188 19.78 5.81 1.23
N GLU A 189 19.66 6.35 0.02
CA GLU A 189 20.79 6.54 -0.88
C GLU A 189 21.26 8.00 -0.96
N ARG A 190 20.34 8.97 -0.95
CA ARG A 190 20.69 10.40 -1.11
C ARG A 190 21.03 11.08 0.20
N LEU A 191 20.23 10.89 1.25
CA LEU A 191 20.54 11.43 2.57
C LEU A 191 21.84 10.83 3.13
N ALA A 192 22.13 9.56 2.83
CA ALA A 192 23.40 8.95 3.19
C ALA A 192 24.58 9.44 2.34
N ASN A 193 24.32 10.05 1.17
CA ASN A 193 25.34 10.67 0.35
C ASN A 193 25.73 12.04 0.92
N SER A 194 26.95 12.10 1.44
CA SER A 194 27.44 13.26 2.15
C SER A 194 27.75 14.48 1.28
N ASP A 195 27.77 14.31 -0.04
CA ASP A 195 27.93 15.43 -0.97
C ASP A 195 26.62 16.22 -1.12
N ASP A 196 25.47 15.53 -1.00
CA ASP A 196 24.14 16.15 -1.00
C ASP A 196 23.72 16.64 0.39
N PHE A 197 24.05 15.86 1.42
CA PHE A 197 23.69 16.11 2.81
C PHE A 197 24.92 16.01 3.73
N PRO A 198 25.69 17.10 3.90
CA PRO A 198 26.85 17.10 4.78
C PRO A 198 26.47 16.79 6.24
N GLU A 199 25.22 17.04 6.63
CA GLU A 199 24.67 16.69 7.95
C GLU A 199 24.82 15.20 8.27
N TRP A 200 24.85 14.34 7.24
CA TRP A 200 25.07 12.91 7.42
C TRP A 200 26.45 12.58 8.01
N LYS A 201 27.47 13.43 7.84
CA LYS A 201 28.80 13.19 8.45
C LYS A 201 28.89 13.56 9.92
N GLU A 202 27.89 14.27 10.45
CA GLU A 202 27.92 14.70 11.85
C GLU A 202 27.87 13.50 12.80
N ASP A 203 28.47 13.62 13.99
CA ASP A 203 28.60 12.50 14.93
C ASP A 203 27.40 12.42 15.90
N PRO A 204 26.54 11.38 15.82
CA PRO A 204 25.42 11.22 16.74
C PRO A 204 25.84 10.63 18.10
N LYS A 205 27.08 10.13 18.28
CA LYS A 205 27.51 9.44 19.51
C LYS A 205 27.27 10.22 20.80
N PRO A 206 27.56 11.53 20.90
CA PRO A 206 27.38 12.26 22.15
C PRO A 206 25.92 12.35 22.59
N THR A 207 25.00 12.49 21.62
CA THR A 207 23.56 12.51 21.86
C THR A 207 23.03 11.10 22.12
N TYR A 208 23.52 10.10 21.38
CA TYR A 208 23.15 8.69 21.55
C TYR A 208 23.38 8.21 22.98
N GLY A 209 24.59 8.41 23.53
CA GLY A 209 24.93 7.96 24.87
C GLY A 209 24.02 8.56 25.95
N ARG A 210 23.74 9.86 25.86
CA ARG A 210 22.86 10.58 26.79
C ARG A 210 21.39 10.16 26.64
N MET A 211 20.88 10.12 25.42
CA MET A 211 19.50 9.68 25.15
C MET A 211 19.26 8.25 25.62
N ARG A 212 20.22 7.35 25.43
CA ARG A 212 20.12 5.97 25.89
C ARG A 212 20.00 5.89 27.42
N GLN A 213 20.78 6.68 28.16
CA GLN A 213 20.68 6.76 29.63
C GLN A 213 19.32 7.27 30.08
N ILE A 214 18.86 8.39 29.49
CA ILE A 214 17.54 8.98 29.76
C ILE A 214 16.44 7.94 29.50
N TYR A 215 16.49 7.29 28.33
CA TYR A 215 15.46 6.35 27.88
C TYR A 215 15.32 5.16 28.82
N TYR A 216 16.43 4.49 29.17
CA TYR A 216 16.38 3.34 30.06
C TYR A 216 16.03 3.72 31.51
N ALA A 217 16.47 4.89 31.99
CA ALA A 217 16.05 5.38 33.30
C ALA A 217 14.54 5.64 33.34
N ALA A 218 14.00 6.34 32.34
CA ALA A 218 12.59 6.65 32.24
C ALA A 218 11.72 5.39 32.06
N ALA A 219 12.16 4.45 31.22
CA ALA A 219 11.42 3.21 30.95
C ALA A 219 11.15 2.36 32.22
N THR A 220 11.97 2.48 33.27
CA THR A 220 11.72 1.80 34.55
C THR A 220 10.65 2.48 35.42
N LYS A 221 10.35 3.75 35.15
CA LYS A 221 9.42 4.58 35.95
C LYS A 221 8.07 4.81 35.27
N ILE A 222 8.01 4.73 33.94
CA ILE A 222 6.80 5.02 33.17
C ILE A 222 5.75 3.92 33.38
N THR A 223 4.60 4.28 33.92
CA THR A 223 3.42 3.41 34.03
C THR A 223 2.65 3.39 32.71
N ARG A 224 2.16 2.21 32.29
CA ARG A 224 1.49 2.03 30.99
C ARG A 224 0.21 2.86 30.78
N ALA A 225 -0.44 3.33 31.85
CA ALA A 225 -1.78 3.94 31.79
C ALA A 225 -1.81 5.48 31.72
N LEU A 226 -0.73 6.17 32.13
CA LEU A 226 -0.71 7.63 32.31
C LEU A 226 0.35 8.28 31.43
N LYS A 227 0.04 9.47 30.94
CA LYS A 227 0.89 10.27 30.05
C LYS A 227 1.90 11.15 30.79
N GLU A 228 1.55 11.66 31.97
CA GLU A 228 2.40 12.59 32.73
C GLU A 228 3.80 12.04 33.09
N PRO A 229 3.96 10.77 33.53
CA PRO A 229 5.29 10.21 33.76
C PRO A 229 6.12 10.13 32.48
N LEU A 230 5.49 9.84 31.34
CA LEU A 230 6.17 9.79 30.04
C LEU A 230 6.68 11.19 29.63
N THR A 231 5.86 12.22 29.79
CA THR A 231 6.23 13.56 29.32
C THR A 231 7.40 14.12 30.12
N VAL A 232 7.34 14.04 31.45
CA VAL A 232 8.36 14.61 32.36
C VAL A 232 9.65 13.78 32.39
N GLU A 233 9.56 12.45 32.50
CA GLU A 233 10.75 11.61 32.68
C GLU A 233 11.47 11.30 31.36
N LEU A 234 10.76 11.37 30.22
CA LEU A 234 11.34 11.04 28.92
C LEU A 234 11.30 12.19 27.91
N LEU A 235 10.12 12.71 27.57
CA LEU A 235 10.00 13.61 26.41
C LEU A 235 10.72 14.94 26.62
N GLU A 236 10.53 15.59 27.76
CA GLU A 236 11.17 16.87 28.07
C GLU A 236 12.71 16.77 28.06
N PRO A 237 13.35 15.79 28.74
CA PRO A 237 14.78 15.55 28.61
C PRO A 237 15.22 15.24 27.17
N VAL A 238 14.43 14.47 26.41
CA VAL A 238 14.73 14.14 25.01
C VAL A 238 14.67 15.39 24.12
N PHE A 239 13.67 16.25 24.27
CA PHE A 239 13.58 17.52 23.54
C PHE A 239 14.80 18.41 23.80
N ALA A 240 15.24 18.49 25.06
CA ALA A 240 16.46 19.22 25.42
C ALA A 240 17.71 18.61 24.75
N GLN A 241 17.83 17.27 24.69
CA GLN A 241 18.94 16.61 23.98
C GLN A 241 18.87 16.80 22.45
N LEU A 242 17.67 16.89 21.88
CA LEU A 242 17.43 17.23 20.48
C LEU A 242 17.59 18.74 20.21
N GLY A 243 17.79 19.53 21.26
CA GLY A 243 18.16 20.94 21.21
C GLY A 243 16.98 21.90 21.11
N PHE A 244 15.76 21.50 21.47
CA PHE A 244 14.58 22.36 21.47
C PHE A 244 14.39 23.09 22.81
N GLU A 245 13.84 24.31 22.74
CA GLU A 245 13.02 24.86 23.81
C GLU A 245 11.56 24.40 23.60
N PHE A 246 10.81 24.21 24.67
CA PHE A 246 9.44 23.72 24.56
C PHE A 246 8.50 24.41 25.56
N GLU A 247 7.27 24.61 25.12
CA GLU A 247 6.18 25.12 25.96
C GLU A 247 5.05 24.08 26.01
N PRO A 248 4.56 23.70 27.20
CA PRO A 248 3.44 22.77 27.32
C PRO A 248 2.13 23.40 26.83
N GLY A 249 1.26 22.57 26.27
CA GLY A 249 -0.09 22.96 25.85
C GLY A 249 -0.94 23.52 26.99
N ARG A 250 -1.87 24.42 26.66
CA ARG A 250 -2.78 25.01 27.65
C ARG A 250 -3.83 23.99 28.08
N LYS A 251 -3.81 23.59 29.35
CA LYS A 251 -4.84 22.70 29.92
C LYS A 251 -6.21 23.42 29.90
N GLY A 252 -7.15 22.92 29.09
CA GLY A 252 -8.57 23.31 29.16
C GLY A 252 -9.17 24.02 27.94
N ASP A 253 -8.36 24.44 26.95
CA ASP A 253 -8.85 25.28 25.82
C ASP A 253 -9.52 24.48 24.68
N SER A 254 -9.12 23.22 24.42
CA SER A 254 -9.79 22.28 23.49
C SER A 254 -9.09 20.90 23.51
N PRO A 255 -9.78 19.78 23.25
CA PRO A 255 -9.13 18.48 22.97
C PRO A 255 -8.16 18.51 21.76
N ASP A 256 -8.21 19.55 20.92
CA ASP A 256 -7.37 19.73 19.73
C ASP A 256 -6.14 20.63 19.98
N GLU A 257 -5.76 20.85 21.24
CA GLU A 257 -4.54 21.57 21.62
C GLU A 257 -3.32 20.64 21.54
N PRO A 258 -2.17 21.07 21.00
CA PRO A 258 -0.95 20.26 21.03
C PRO A 258 -0.43 20.11 22.47
N ASP A 259 0.28 19.02 22.75
CA ASP A 259 0.83 18.77 24.09
C ASP A 259 2.08 19.61 24.36
N TYR A 260 2.89 19.83 23.33
CA TYR A 260 4.01 20.75 23.37
C TYR A 260 4.12 21.54 22.07
N ARG A 261 4.63 22.77 22.19
CA ARG A 261 5.13 23.59 21.10
C ARG A 261 6.64 23.61 21.17
N LEU A 262 7.30 23.25 20.07
CA LEU A 262 8.76 23.11 20.00
C LEU A 262 9.37 24.32 19.28
N TYR A 263 10.33 24.97 19.90
CA TYR A 263 10.91 26.24 19.47
C TYR A 263 12.41 26.16 19.23
N SER A 264 12.93 27.21 18.57
CA SER A 264 14.36 27.47 18.56
C SER A 264 14.86 27.83 19.96
N LEU A 265 16.16 27.61 20.22
CA LEU A 265 16.82 28.18 21.39
C LEU A 265 16.70 29.71 21.37
N ASN A 266 16.43 30.31 22.52
CA ASN A 266 16.22 31.73 22.76
C ASN A 266 15.07 32.35 21.93
N HIS A 267 13.99 31.59 21.71
CA HIS A 267 12.81 32.12 21.03
C HIS A 267 12.17 33.27 21.83
N ARG A 268 11.49 34.18 21.12
CA ARG A 268 10.78 35.32 21.71
C ARG A 268 9.28 35.02 21.77
N ALA A 269 8.60 35.67 22.71
CA ALA A 269 7.15 35.62 22.79
C ALA A 269 6.53 36.09 21.45
N GLY A 270 5.75 35.22 20.81
CA GLY A 270 5.14 35.45 19.50
C GLY A 270 5.86 34.81 18.31
N ASP A 271 7.05 34.22 18.52
CA ASP A 271 7.68 33.39 17.49
C ASP A 271 6.80 32.18 17.15
N LYS A 272 6.82 31.75 15.89
CA LYS A 272 6.10 30.54 15.48
C LYS A 272 6.87 29.29 15.93
N PRO A 273 6.18 28.26 16.44
CA PRO A 273 6.82 26.99 16.74
C PRO A 273 7.39 26.35 15.47
N LEU A 274 8.54 25.69 15.62
CA LEU A 274 9.16 24.88 14.57
C LEU A 274 8.37 23.60 14.32
N ALA A 275 7.82 23.02 15.39
CA ALA A 275 6.94 21.86 15.33
C ALA A 275 5.96 21.84 16.50
N LEU A 276 4.82 21.18 16.31
CA LEU A 276 3.93 20.79 17.41
C LEU A 276 4.21 19.35 17.81
N CYS A 277 4.02 19.00 19.08
CA CYS A 277 4.13 17.62 19.55
C CYS A 277 2.80 17.12 20.14
N LEU A 278 2.39 15.93 19.70
CA LEU A 278 1.33 15.13 20.30
C LEU A 278 1.95 13.94 21.06
N ALA A 279 1.71 13.90 22.36
CA ALA A 279 2.21 12.85 23.25
C ALA A 279 1.07 11.92 23.68
N TYR A 280 1.38 10.63 23.83
CA TYR A 280 0.41 9.60 24.17
C TYR A 280 0.98 8.59 25.17
N PRO A 281 0.15 7.94 26.01
CA PRO A 281 0.62 6.94 26.97
C PRO A 281 1.51 5.86 26.35
N TRP A 282 2.44 5.34 27.16
CA TRP A 282 3.46 4.42 26.70
C TRP A 282 2.89 3.14 26.08
N GLY A 283 3.31 2.85 24.85
CA GLY A 283 2.90 1.63 24.13
C GLY A 283 1.48 1.67 23.57
N ARG A 284 0.79 2.82 23.64
CA ARG A 284 -0.52 3.03 23.02
C ARG A 284 -0.45 2.88 21.50
N PHE A 285 -1.49 2.28 20.90
CA PHE A 285 -1.65 2.20 19.45
C PHE A 285 -1.86 3.59 18.84
N LEU A 286 -1.10 3.94 17.81
CA LEU A 286 -1.09 5.29 17.23
C LEU A 286 -1.95 5.45 15.96
N ASP A 287 -2.43 4.36 15.36
CA ASP A 287 -3.25 4.42 14.13
C ASP A 287 -4.76 4.29 14.38
N GLY A 288 -5.19 4.30 15.65
CA GLY A 288 -6.60 4.14 16.00
C GLY A 288 -6.88 4.38 17.48
N LYS A 289 -8.10 4.01 17.88
CA LYS A 289 -8.56 4.05 19.27
C LYS A 289 -7.86 2.95 20.09
N ASP A 290 -7.65 3.17 21.38
CA ASP A 290 -7.01 2.18 22.27
C ASP A 290 -7.64 2.24 23.66
N GLU A 291 -8.69 1.45 23.85
CA GLU A 291 -9.47 1.44 25.10
C GLU A 291 -8.83 0.61 26.21
N THR A 292 -7.78 -0.13 25.86
CA THR A 292 -7.12 -1.07 26.77
C THR A 292 -5.92 -0.46 27.47
N ARG A 293 -5.18 0.42 26.77
CA ARG A 293 -3.90 0.98 27.25
C ARG A 293 -3.95 2.48 27.48
N ASP A 294 -4.98 3.17 26.99
CA ASP A 294 -5.14 4.61 27.20
C ASP A 294 -6.29 4.89 28.16
N ALA A 295 -5.95 5.30 29.39
CA ALA A 295 -6.96 5.70 30.38
C ALA A 295 -7.44 7.15 30.18
N GLU A 296 -6.68 7.97 29.46
CA GLU A 296 -6.94 9.40 29.31
C GLU A 296 -7.80 9.67 28.07
N THR A 297 -7.43 9.09 26.93
CA THR A 297 -8.07 9.32 25.62
C THR A 297 -8.40 8.04 24.84
N PRO A 298 -9.09 7.05 25.47
CA PRO A 298 -9.34 5.73 24.87
C PRO A 298 -10.06 5.77 23.53
N GLY A 299 -10.97 6.74 23.35
CA GLY A 299 -11.78 6.89 22.14
C GLY A 299 -11.18 7.77 21.05
N HIS A 300 -10.00 8.37 21.26
CA HIS A 300 -9.38 9.27 20.29
C HIS A 300 -8.54 8.49 19.28
N ASN A 301 -8.67 8.80 17.99
CA ASN A 301 -7.74 8.34 16.97
C ASN A 301 -6.66 9.42 16.74
N PRO A 302 -5.37 9.11 16.94
CA PRO A 302 -4.29 10.10 16.89
C PRO A 302 -4.08 10.77 15.54
N GLY A 303 -4.27 10.02 14.45
CA GLY A 303 -4.16 10.57 13.10
C GLY A 303 -5.16 11.71 12.86
N GLN A 304 -6.32 11.66 13.52
CA GLN A 304 -7.34 12.71 13.44
C GLN A 304 -6.84 14.02 14.04
N ARG A 305 -6.23 13.96 15.23
CA ARG A 305 -5.67 15.15 15.91
C ARG A 305 -4.53 15.78 15.12
N VAL A 306 -3.74 14.97 14.42
CA VAL A 306 -2.71 15.46 13.50
C VAL A 306 -3.34 16.31 12.40
N VAL A 307 -4.37 15.81 11.71
CA VAL A 307 -5.04 16.55 10.62
C VAL A 307 -5.60 17.87 11.14
N SER A 308 -6.32 17.88 12.26
CA SER A 308 -6.88 19.09 12.85
C SER A 308 -5.82 20.14 13.21
N LEU A 309 -4.65 19.70 13.69
CA LEU A 309 -3.53 20.61 13.96
C LEU A 309 -2.84 21.12 12.70
N LEU A 310 -2.73 20.29 11.65
CA LEU A 310 -2.18 20.70 10.36
C LEU A 310 -3.06 21.77 9.69
N GLU A 311 -4.38 21.65 9.80
CA GLU A 311 -5.34 22.65 9.29
C GLU A 311 -5.24 24.00 10.00
N LYS A 312 -4.92 24.03 11.30
CA LYS A 312 -4.67 25.27 12.04
C LYS A 312 -3.41 26.00 11.55
N ALA A 313 -2.49 25.30 10.88
CA ALA A 313 -1.26 25.84 10.31
C ALA A 313 -0.39 26.65 11.30
N GLU A 314 -0.38 26.25 12.57
CA GLU A 314 0.39 26.91 13.63
C GLU A 314 1.91 26.65 13.47
N ALA A 315 2.28 25.43 13.08
CA ALA A 315 3.66 25.01 12.81
C ALA A 315 3.74 24.26 11.46
N PRO A 316 4.91 24.25 10.80
CA PRO A 316 5.11 23.53 9.54
C PRO A 316 5.21 22.01 9.70
N TRP A 317 5.49 21.51 10.90
CA TRP A 317 5.68 20.08 11.17
C TRP A 317 4.96 19.64 12.45
N ILE A 318 4.53 18.38 12.48
CA ILE A 318 3.97 17.76 13.69
C ILE A 318 4.76 16.50 14.03
N VAL A 319 5.17 16.40 15.29
CA VAL A 319 5.74 15.22 15.91
C VAL A 319 4.65 14.51 16.70
N MET A 320 4.52 13.20 16.54
CA MET A 320 3.61 12.39 17.35
C MET A 320 4.37 11.23 17.99
N THR A 321 4.20 11.03 19.30
CA THR A 321 4.95 9.98 20.01
C THR A 321 4.19 9.35 21.17
N ASN A 322 4.44 8.06 21.39
CA ASN A 322 4.09 7.34 22.62
C ASN A 322 5.33 7.01 23.49
N GLY A 323 6.42 7.76 23.29
CA GLY A 323 7.73 7.52 23.91
C GLY A 323 8.58 6.48 23.18
N ARG A 324 7.96 5.41 22.69
CA ARG A 324 8.63 4.37 21.90
C ARG A 324 8.65 4.70 20.42
N ILE A 325 7.50 4.97 19.84
CA ILE A 325 7.33 5.29 18.42
C ILE A 325 7.33 6.81 18.28
N TRP A 326 8.07 7.32 17.30
CA TRP A 326 8.13 8.74 16.94
C TRP A 326 7.75 8.90 15.49
N ARG A 327 6.75 9.73 15.22
CA ARG A 327 6.25 10.03 13.89
C ARG A 327 6.42 11.49 13.55
N LEU A 328 6.69 11.76 12.29
CA LEU A 328 6.79 13.08 11.70
C LEU A 328 5.72 13.22 10.60
N TYR A 329 4.99 14.33 10.62
CA TYR A 329 3.93 14.67 9.68
C TYR A 329 4.16 16.06 9.08
N SER A 330 3.69 16.24 7.83
CA SER A 330 3.76 17.49 7.09
C SER A 330 2.38 17.88 6.54
N PRO A 331 2.01 19.17 6.51
CA PRO A 331 0.77 19.63 5.88
C PRO A 331 0.77 19.44 4.37
N ASN A 332 1.96 19.31 3.77
CA ASN A 332 2.17 19.16 2.33
C ASN A 332 2.17 17.69 1.88
N ALA A 333 2.02 16.73 2.80
CA ALA A 333 2.00 15.32 2.46
C ALA A 333 0.77 14.98 1.58
N PRO A 334 0.89 14.06 0.60
CA PRO A 334 -0.21 13.69 -0.29
C PRO A 334 -1.50 13.27 0.45
N SER A 335 -1.36 12.55 1.56
CA SER A 335 -2.45 12.31 2.51
C SER A 335 -2.00 12.69 3.91
N ARG A 336 -2.59 13.74 4.48
CA ARG A 336 -2.19 14.33 5.78
C ARG A 336 -2.37 13.38 6.96
N ALA A 337 -3.34 12.47 6.88
CA ALA A 337 -3.63 11.52 7.95
C ALA A 337 -2.74 10.27 7.92
N SER A 338 -2.32 9.84 6.73
CA SER A 338 -1.74 8.51 6.51
C SER A 338 -0.28 8.54 6.05
N ASN A 339 0.20 9.66 5.50
CA ASN A 339 1.59 9.80 5.10
C ASN A 339 2.42 10.41 6.23
N TYR A 340 3.31 9.60 6.79
CA TYR A 340 4.20 9.97 7.87
C TYR A 340 5.52 9.22 7.79
N TYR A 341 6.55 9.79 8.41
CA TYR A 341 7.80 9.10 8.70
C TYR A 341 7.77 8.61 10.15
N GLU A 342 8.15 7.37 10.41
CA GLU A 342 8.08 6.75 11.73
C GLU A 342 9.40 6.04 12.10
N VAL A 343 9.82 6.18 13.35
CA VAL A 343 10.93 5.43 13.94
C VAL A 343 10.55 4.86 15.30
N ASP A 344 10.90 3.60 15.55
CA ASP A 344 10.88 3.02 16.90
C ASP A 344 12.18 3.43 17.63
N LEU A 345 12.08 4.44 18.49
CA LEU A 345 13.20 4.97 19.26
C LEU A 345 13.77 3.93 20.24
N ALA A 346 12.93 3.06 20.81
CA ALA A 346 13.39 1.98 21.69
C ALA A 346 14.35 1.05 20.94
N ASP A 347 14.00 0.77 19.67
CA ASP A 347 14.78 -0.03 18.75
C ASP A 347 16.06 0.69 18.32
N ALA A 348 15.96 1.96 17.92
CA ALA A 348 17.11 2.77 17.51
C ALA A 348 18.15 2.94 18.64
N LEU A 349 17.71 2.99 19.91
CA LEU A 349 18.58 3.03 21.08
C LEU A 349 19.08 1.64 21.55
N GLY A 350 18.52 0.56 20.98
CA GLY A 350 18.70 -0.82 21.42
C GLY A 350 19.98 -1.53 20.96
N GLN A 351 20.42 -2.51 21.77
CA GLN A 351 21.42 -3.57 21.54
C GLN A 351 22.68 -3.27 20.70
N SER A 352 23.41 -2.20 21.01
CA SER A 352 24.86 -2.20 20.75
C SER A 352 25.55 -3.13 21.77
N VAL A 353 26.14 -4.23 21.30
CA VAL A 353 26.93 -5.16 22.12
C VAL A 353 28.38 -4.68 22.32
N THR A 354 28.77 -3.62 21.61
CA THR A 354 30.08 -2.98 21.78
C THR A 354 30.06 -2.10 23.03
N PHE A 355 31.20 -2.03 23.71
CA PHE A 355 31.43 -1.12 24.81
C PHE A 355 32.61 -0.20 24.43
N PRO A 356 32.41 1.13 24.33
CA PRO A 356 31.15 1.84 24.53
C PRO A 356 30.12 1.53 23.42
N PRO A 357 28.82 1.69 23.71
CA PRO A 357 27.75 1.42 22.76
C PRO A 357 27.76 2.47 21.65
N GLU A 358 27.72 2.01 20.40
CA GLU A 358 27.82 2.83 19.20
C GLU A 358 26.44 3.02 18.56
N PRO A 359 26.09 4.23 18.07
CA PRO A 359 24.83 4.47 17.38
C PRO A 359 24.83 3.73 16.03
N GLY A 360 23.78 2.93 15.81
CA GLY A 360 23.50 2.38 14.48
C GLY A 360 22.80 3.41 13.57
N ASP A 361 22.66 3.07 12.28
CA ASP A 361 22.05 3.97 11.29
C ASP A 361 20.61 4.35 11.64
N ALA A 362 19.83 3.45 12.24
CA ALA A 362 18.47 3.75 12.71
C ALA A 362 18.43 4.94 13.70
N PHE A 363 19.40 5.02 14.62
CA PHE A 363 19.52 6.17 15.50
C PHE A 363 20.01 7.42 14.78
N ARG A 364 20.93 7.27 13.82
CA ARG A 364 21.38 8.40 12.98
C ARG A 364 20.20 9.01 12.23
N TYR A 365 19.34 8.20 11.61
CA TYR A 365 18.12 8.66 10.97
C TYR A 365 17.19 9.38 11.95
N PHE A 366 16.88 8.77 13.10
CA PHE A 366 16.09 9.42 14.15
C PHE A 366 16.69 10.79 14.54
N TRP A 367 17.97 10.81 14.89
CA TRP A 367 18.64 12.02 15.37
C TRP A 367 18.66 13.12 14.30
N LEU A 368 18.96 12.77 13.06
CA LEU A 368 18.97 13.72 11.95
C LEU A 368 17.58 14.24 11.63
N LEU A 369 16.51 13.45 11.69
CA LEU A 369 15.18 13.95 11.33
C LEU A 369 14.44 14.64 12.49
N PHE A 370 14.78 14.32 13.75
CA PHE A 370 14.08 14.86 14.92
C PHE A 370 14.85 15.93 15.71
N ARG A 371 16.11 16.27 15.37
CA ARG A 371 16.83 17.37 16.05
C ARG A 371 16.34 18.75 15.60
N ARG A 372 16.43 19.75 16.48
CA ARG A 372 15.99 21.14 16.21
C ARG A 372 16.51 21.68 14.88
N GLN A 373 17.79 21.49 14.58
CA GLN A 373 18.44 22.03 13.38
C GLN A 373 17.73 21.60 12.10
N SER A 374 17.06 20.44 12.12
CA SER A 374 16.43 19.88 10.94
C SER A 374 15.09 20.55 10.59
N PHE A 375 14.48 21.22 11.57
CA PHE A 375 13.27 22.03 11.41
C PHE A 375 13.59 23.51 11.14
N GLN A 376 14.85 23.91 11.27
CA GLN A 376 15.26 25.30 11.11
C GLN A 376 15.70 25.61 9.69
N SER A 377 15.15 26.68 9.14
CA SER A 377 15.63 27.28 7.90
C SER A 377 17.11 27.68 8.03
N LEU A 378 17.92 27.23 7.08
CA LEU A 378 19.36 27.53 7.06
C LEU A 378 19.63 29.02 6.83
N SER A 379 20.72 29.53 7.42
CA SER A 379 21.10 30.95 7.33
C SER A 379 21.63 31.34 5.93
N SER A 380 22.13 30.36 5.17
CA SER A 380 22.68 30.50 3.82
C SER A 380 21.81 29.78 2.79
N HIS A 381 21.69 30.34 1.58
CA HIS A 381 21.09 29.64 0.44
C HIS A 381 21.99 28.45 0.06
N LEU A 382 21.51 27.23 0.33
CA LEU A 382 22.02 26.04 -0.32
C LEU A 382 21.16 25.80 -1.56
N PRO A 383 21.74 25.54 -2.75
CA PRO A 383 20.94 25.19 -3.91
C PRO A 383 20.10 23.93 -3.60
N LEU A 384 18.84 23.91 -4.08
CA LEU A 384 18.15 22.63 -4.25
C LEU A 384 18.95 21.85 -5.30
N PHE A 385 19.73 20.89 -4.80
CA PHE A 385 20.33 19.75 -5.51
C PHE A 385 20.78 19.95 -6.98
N ASP A 386 22.07 19.76 -7.24
CA ASP A 386 22.50 19.44 -8.61
C ASP A 386 22.04 18.01 -8.95
N MET A 387 20.99 17.95 -9.77
CA MET A 387 20.29 16.74 -10.17
C MET A 387 20.79 16.15 -11.50
N GLY A 388 21.87 16.71 -12.06
CA GLY A 388 22.44 16.33 -13.35
C GLY A 388 21.66 16.92 -14.54
N GLU A 389 22.37 17.36 -15.58
CA GLU A 389 21.79 17.94 -16.80
C GLU A 389 20.96 16.89 -17.57
N GLY A 390 19.64 16.88 -17.37
CA GLY A 390 18.71 16.25 -18.29
C GLY A 390 18.41 17.18 -19.46
N GLN A 391 18.57 16.70 -20.70
CA GLN A 391 18.19 17.42 -21.92
C GLN A 391 16.66 17.63 -21.98
N GLY A 392 16.16 18.68 -21.37
CA GLY A 392 14.74 19.01 -21.45
C GLY A 392 14.28 19.99 -20.37
N GLY A 393 14.54 21.29 -20.60
CA GLY A 393 13.71 22.36 -20.05
C GLY A 393 13.95 22.74 -18.60
N GLY A 394 14.99 23.54 -18.36
CA GLY A 394 15.11 24.46 -17.23
C GLY A 394 15.28 23.80 -15.87
N ALA A 395 16.42 24.06 -15.22
CA ALA A 395 16.45 24.05 -13.76
C ALA A 395 15.22 24.82 -13.28
N ALA A 396 14.35 24.18 -12.48
CA ALA A 396 13.24 24.90 -11.88
C ALA A 396 13.85 26.17 -11.26
N PRO A 397 13.44 27.38 -11.71
CA PRO A 397 13.99 28.59 -11.13
C PRO A 397 13.73 28.46 -9.64
N ALA A 398 14.75 28.67 -8.80
CA ALA A 398 14.64 28.65 -7.35
C ALA A 398 13.36 29.41 -6.98
N ARG A 399 12.27 28.67 -6.69
CA ARG A 399 10.94 29.25 -6.52
C ARG A 399 10.99 29.94 -5.18
N ASP A 400 11.17 31.25 -5.26
CA ASP A 400 11.40 32.19 -4.17
C ASP A 400 12.69 31.95 -3.39
N GLY A 401 13.33 33.03 -2.94
CA GLY A 401 14.47 32.99 -2.01
C GLY A 401 14.12 32.46 -0.62
N LYS A 402 13.34 31.38 -0.53
CA LYS A 402 12.92 30.72 0.70
C LYS A 402 14.08 29.91 1.26
N ARG A 403 14.39 30.16 2.53
CA ARG A 403 15.38 29.40 3.30
C ARG A 403 14.72 28.13 3.79
N LEU A 404 15.12 26.99 3.24
CA LEU A 404 14.53 25.69 3.56
C LEU A 404 15.25 25.03 4.73
N SER A 405 14.50 24.30 5.54
CA SER A 405 15.08 23.42 6.56
C SER A 405 15.62 22.12 5.94
N LEU A 406 16.31 21.28 6.72
CA LEU A 406 16.72 19.95 6.24
C LEU A 406 15.50 19.12 5.84
N LEU A 407 14.44 19.16 6.64
CA LEU A 407 13.22 18.41 6.39
C LEU A 407 12.49 18.91 5.13
N ASP A 408 12.46 20.23 4.91
CA ASP A 408 11.86 20.79 3.69
C ASP A 408 12.66 20.38 2.44
N ARG A 409 14.01 20.42 2.50
CA ARG A 409 14.87 19.93 1.41
C ARG A 409 14.67 18.45 1.13
N LEU A 410 14.58 17.62 2.17
CA LEU A 410 14.29 16.20 2.05
C LEU A 410 12.91 15.95 1.40
N PHE A 411 11.90 16.73 1.81
CA PHE A 411 10.55 16.62 1.30
C PHE A 411 10.46 17.06 -0.17
N GLU A 412 10.95 18.25 -0.50
CA GLU A 412 10.96 18.78 -1.87
C GLU A 412 11.78 17.90 -2.81
N GLY A 413 13.00 17.51 -2.38
CA GLY A 413 13.87 16.62 -3.16
C GLY A 413 13.25 15.23 -3.40
N SER A 414 12.58 14.65 -2.40
CA SER A 414 11.82 13.40 -2.57
C SER A 414 10.71 13.53 -3.61
N ARG A 415 9.99 14.66 -3.59
CA ARG A 415 8.84 14.90 -4.47
C ARG A 415 9.28 15.16 -5.90
N GLU A 416 10.31 15.97 -6.11
CA GLU A 416 10.93 16.19 -7.42
C GLU A 416 11.52 14.90 -7.98
N PHE A 417 12.19 14.10 -7.15
CA PHE A 417 12.72 12.80 -7.55
C PHE A 417 11.59 11.88 -8.02
N ALA A 418 10.49 11.75 -7.26
CA ALA A 418 9.35 10.93 -7.64
C ALA A 418 8.72 11.38 -8.97
N THR A 419 8.56 12.70 -9.18
CA THR A 419 8.03 13.24 -10.44
C THR A 419 8.93 12.91 -11.62
N ARG A 420 10.25 13.18 -11.50
CA ARG A 420 11.22 12.88 -12.56
C ARG A 420 11.30 11.38 -12.83
N LEU A 421 11.26 10.55 -11.78
CA LEU A 421 11.24 9.10 -11.92
C LEU A 421 10.02 8.64 -12.71
N GLY A 422 8.85 9.24 -12.45
CA GLY A 422 7.62 9.03 -13.22
C GLY A 422 7.78 9.42 -14.69
N GLU A 423 8.34 10.60 -15.00
CA GLU A 423 8.59 11.06 -16.37
C GLU A 423 9.64 10.20 -17.11
N ASN A 424 10.70 9.80 -16.43
CA ASN A 424 11.73 8.93 -17.00
C ASN A 424 11.16 7.53 -17.28
N LEU A 425 10.41 6.96 -16.34
CA LEU A 425 9.71 5.69 -16.52
C LEU A 425 8.72 5.78 -17.68
N LYS A 426 7.97 6.90 -17.76
CA LYS A 426 7.09 7.21 -18.88
C LYS A 426 7.86 7.07 -20.19
N ASN A 427 8.88 7.89 -20.39
CA ASN A 427 9.64 7.94 -21.65
C ASN A 427 10.23 6.57 -22.00
N ARG A 428 10.80 5.83 -21.04
CA ARG A 428 11.29 4.46 -21.27
C ARG A 428 10.20 3.51 -21.73
N ILE A 429 9.00 3.60 -21.15
CA ILE A 429 7.87 2.78 -21.58
C ILE A 429 7.56 3.03 -23.05
N PHE A 430 7.46 4.29 -23.47
CA PHE A 430 7.18 4.67 -24.86
C PHE A 430 8.30 4.28 -25.83
N GLU A 431 9.53 4.61 -25.49
CA GLU A 431 10.65 4.57 -26.44
C GLU A 431 11.29 3.18 -26.53
N GLN A 432 11.18 2.36 -25.49
CA GLN A 432 11.93 1.10 -25.40
C GLN A 432 11.03 -0.08 -25.02
N ILE A 433 10.38 -0.03 -23.86
CA ILE A 433 9.72 -1.19 -23.26
C ILE A 433 8.55 -1.66 -24.11
N PHE A 434 7.74 -0.72 -24.61
CA PHE A 434 6.61 -1.04 -25.48
C PHE A 434 7.08 -1.75 -26.75
N GLN A 435 8.13 -1.22 -27.38
CA GLN A 435 8.69 -1.82 -28.59
C GLN A 435 9.26 -3.21 -28.31
N ILE A 436 10.02 -3.39 -27.23
CA ILE A 436 10.59 -4.70 -26.85
C ILE A 436 9.50 -5.75 -26.66
N LEU A 437 8.41 -5.40 -25.97
CA LEU A 437 7.29 -6.32 -25.73
C LEU A 437 6.52 -6.62 -27.03
N ALA A 438 6.25 -5.60 -27.85
CA ALA A 438 5.60 -5.78 -29.15
C ALA A 438 6.43 -6.67 -30.08
N GLU A 439 7.74 -6.44 -30.14
CA GLU A 439 8.69 -7.29 -30.89
C GLU A 439 8.69 -8.73 -30.36
N GLY A 440 8.55 -8.92 -29.06
CA GLY A 440 8.43 -10.24 -28.45
C GLY A 440 7.17 -11.00 -28.90
N PHE A 441 6.00 -10.35 -28.91
CA PHE A 441 4.77 -10.97 -29.45
C PHE A 441 4.88 -11.28 -30.95
N VAL A 442 5.44 -10.34 -31.73
CA VAL A 442 5.70 -10.57 -33.16
C VAL A 442 6.67 -11.73 -33.38
N ALA A 443 7.70 -11.86 -32.54
CA ALA A 443 8.64 -12.98 -32.60
C ALA A 443 7.95 -14.32 -32.34
N HIS A 444 7.00 -14.37 -31.41
CA HIS A 444 6.20 -15.56 -31.15
C HIS A 444 5.28 -15.91 -32.33
N VAL A 445 4.59 -14.91 -32.91
CA VAL A 445 3.77 -15.10 -34.12
C VAL A 445 4.62 -15.68 -35.26
N ARG A 446 5.79 -15.08 -35.52
CA ARG A 446 6.73 -15.56 -36.55
C ARG A 446 7.30 -16.94 -36.26
N HIS A 447 7.45 -17.31 -34.99
CA HIS A 447 7.88 -18.65 -34.60
C HIS A 447 6.78 -19.69 -34.88
N LYS A 448 5.50 -19.34 -34.66
CA LYS A 448 4.34 -20.22 -34.86
C LYS A 448 3.93 -20.36 -36.33
N GLU A 449 3.93 -19.26 -37.08
CA GLU A 449 3.38 -19.17 -38.44
C GLU A 449 4.46 -19.05 -39.54
N GLY A 450 5.73 -18.86 -39.16
CA GLY A 450 6.86 -18.69 -40.08
C GLY A 450 7.37 -17.24 -40.16
N ARG A 451 8.59 -17.05 -40.68
CA ARG A 451 9.25 -15.72 -40.73
C ARG A 451 8.47 -14.66 -41.51
N ASP A 452 7.74 -15.10 -42.53
CA ASP A 452 6.94 -14.24 -43.43
C ASP A 452 5.47 -14.15 -42.98
N ALA A 453 5.17 -14.44 -41.71
CA ALA A 453 3.83 -14.30 -41.15
C ALA A 453 3.26 -12.90 -41.43
N ASP A 454 2.02 -12.85 -41.92
CA ASP A 454 1.36 -11.60 -42.25
C ASP A 454 0.98 -10.84 -40.97
N LEU A 455 1.20 -9.53 -40.98
CA LEU A 455 0.95 -8.63 -39.85
C LEU A 455 0.05 -7.48 -40.31
N PRO A 456 -1.22 -7.77 -40.62
CA PRO A 456 -2.18 -6.74 -40.98
C PRO A 456 -2.43 -5.79 -39.81
N GLN A 457 -2.96 -4.59 -40.10
CA GLN A 457 -3.16 -3.57 -39.06
C GLN A 457 -4.03 -4.08 -37.89
N GLU A 458 -5.08 -4.86 -38.16
CA GLU A 458 -5.93 -5.46 -37.13
C GLU A 458 -5.14 -6.32 -36.13
N ARG A 459 -4.15 -7.08 -36.62
CA ARG A 459 -3.27 -7.90 -35.75
C ARG A 459 -2.29 -7.02 -34.98
N LEU A 460 -1.78 -5.95 -35.58
CA LEU A 460 -0.95 -4.97 -34.87
C LEU A 460 -1.73 -4.24 -33.78
N ASP A 461 -2.99 -3.93 -34.02
CA ASP A 461 -3.89 -3.33 -33.03
C ASP A 461 -4.14 -4.32 -31.87
N ALA A 462 -4.35 -5.61 -32.17
CA ALA A 462 -4.46 -6.64 -31.13
C ALA A 462 -3.16 -6.80 -30.32
N ILE A 463 -1.99 -6.80 -30.97
CA ILE A 463 -0.68 -6.82 -30.29
C ILE A 463 -0.52 -5.58 -29.41
N PHE A 464 -0.89 -4.41 -29.90
CA PHE A 464 -0.83 -3.17 -29.15
C PHE A 464 -1.68 -3.25 -27.88
N GLN A 465 -2.92 -3.74 -27.98
CA GLN A 465 -3.78 -3.96 -26.81
C GLN A 465 -3.21 -5.01 -25.84
N GLY A 466 -2.62 -6.09 -26.37
CA GLY A 466 -1.94 -7.10 -25.57
C GLY A 466 -0.75 -6.55 -24.78
N VAL A 467 0.09 -5.73 -25.41
CA VAL A 467 1.22 -5.06 -24.75
C VAL A 467 0.73 -4.13 -23.66
N LEU A 468 -0.31 -3.32 -23.92
CA LEU A 468 -0.91 -2.45 -22.92
C LEU A 468 -1.42 -3.24 -21.71
N THR A 469 -2.18 -4.31 -21.95
CA THR A 469 -2.73 -5.14 -20.88
C THR A 469 -1.61 -5.78 -20.05
N LEU A 470 -0.58 -6.31 -20.70
CA LEU A 470 0.56 -6.88 -20.02
C LEU A 470 1.30 -5.84 -19.17
N LEU A 471 1.55 -4.64 -19.72
CA LEU A 471 2.16 -3.53 -18.98
C LEU A 471 1.31 -3.13 -17.75
N TYR A 472 -0.01 -3.07 -17.89
CA TYR A 472 -0.91 -2.74 -16.78
C TYR A 472 -0.82 -3.76 -15.66
N ARG A 473 -0.86 -5.06 -15.99
CA ARG A 473 -0.71 -6.14 -15.01
C ARG A 473 0.64 -6.07 -14.29
N LEU A 474 1.72 -5.80 -15.03
CA LEU A 474 3.07 -5.67 -14.46
C LEU A 474 3.19 -4.47 -13.53
N LEU A 475 2.72 -3.30 -13.96
CA LEU A 475 2.77 -2.07 -13.15
C LEU A 475 1.87 -2.16 -11.92
N PHE A 476 0.69 -2.79 -12.04
CA PHE A 476 -0.16 -3.10 -10.89
C PHE A 476 0.59 -3.98 -9.89
N LEU A 477 1.22 -5.07 -10.32
CA LEU A 477 2.00 -5.94 -9.44
C LEU A 477 3.17 -5.20 -8.78
N LEU A 478 3.94 -4.43 -9.55
CA LEU A 478 5.06 -3.62 -9.03
C LEU A 478 4.58 -2.69 -7.91
N TYR A 479 3.43 -2.04 -8.11
CA TYR A 479 2.84 -1.13 -7.15
C TYR A 479 2.26 -1.85 -5.93
N ALA A 480 1.52 -2.94 -6.15
CA ALA A 480 0.88 -3.74 -5.12
C ALA A 480 1.91 -4.40 -4.20
N GLU A 481 2.96 -4.99 -4.76
CA GLU A 481 4.08 -5.54 -4.00
C GLU A 481 4.85 -4.46 -3.24
N ALA A 482 5.12 -3.30 -3.86
CA ALA A 482 5.85 -2.20 -3.21
C ALA A 482 5.08 -1.54 -2.05
N ARG A 483 3.74 -1.58 -2.07
CA ARG A 483 2.87 -1.09 -0.98
C ARG A 483 2.45 -2.19 0.00
N ASP A 484 3.11 -3.34 -0.06
CA ASP A 484 2.84 -4.52 0.76
C ASP A 484 1.39 -5.05 0.60
N LEU A 485 0.66 -4.64 -0.44
CA LEU A 485 -0.73 -5.07 -0.69
C LEU A 485 -0.84 -6.56 -1.02
N LEU A 486 0.30 -7.17 -1.38
CA LEU A 486 0.49 -8.59 -1.60
C LEU A 486 1.52 -9.13 -0.59
N PRO A 487 1.46 -10.42 -0.21
CA PRO A 487 2.17 -10.97 0.96
C PRO A 487 3.66 -11.25 0.72
N VAL A 488 4.38 -10.34 0.03
CA VAL A 488 5.82 -10.45 -0.32
C VAL A 488 6.69 -10.62 0.92
N LYS A 489 6.42 -9.84 1.98
CA LYS A 489 7.17 -9.89 3.24
C LYS A 489 6.54 -10.85 4.26
N GLU A 490 5.26 -11.21 4.05
CA GLU A 490 4.48 -11.99 5.01
C GLU A 490 4.74 -13.49 4.87
N THR A 491 4.94 -13.96 3.63
CA THR A 491 5.18 -15.38 3.34
C THR A 491 6.30 -15.57 2.33
N GLN A 492 7.26 -16.42 2.69
CA GLN A 492 8.32 -16.83 1.76
C GLN A 492 7.73 -17.54 0.53
N ASP A 493 6.66 -18.30 0.72
CA ASP A 493 6.00 -19.07 -0.34
C ASP A 493 5.50 -18.13 -1.45
N TYR A 494 4.91 -16.98 -1.11
CA TYR A 494 4.56 -15.95 -2.10
C TYR A 494 5.80 -15.25 -2.65
N PHE A 495 6.78 -14.89 -1.80
CA PHE A 495 8.03 -14.27 -2.28
C PHE A 495 8.68 -15.08 -3.40
N ASP A 496 8.75 -16.41 -3.28
CA ASP A 496 9.40 -17.28 -4.26
C ASP A 496 8.71 -17.28 -5.65
N VAL A 497 7.42 -16.92 -5.71
CA VAL A 497 6.66 -16.78 -6.97
C VAL A 497 6.39 -15.32 -7.37
N SER A 498 6.76 -14.36 -6.52
CA SER A 498 6.49 -12.93 -6.69
C SER A 498 7.22 -12.31 -7.87
N LEU A 499 6.73 -11.15 -8.32
CA LEU A 499 7.43 -10.32 -9.30
C LEU A 499 8.74 -9.78 -8.72
N SER A 500 8.79 -9.49 -7.42
CA SER A 500 10.00 -9.09 -6.70
C SER A 500 11.13 -10.13 -6.82
N LYS A 501 10.80 -11.43 -6.75
CA LYS A 501 11.78 -12.51 -6.95
C LYS A 501 12.27 -12.59 -8.39
N LEU A 502 11.35 -12.51 -9.36
CA LEU A 502 11.67 -12.47 -10.79
C LEU A 502 12.62 -11.30 -11.11
N LYS A 503 12.34 -10.11 -10.58
CA LYS A 503 13.20 -8.93 -10.72
C LYS A 503 14.60 -9.17 -10.18
N GLY A 504 14.73 -9.76 -8.98
CA GLY A 504 16.04 -10.05 -8.39
C GLY A 504 16.86 -11.07 -9.20
N GLU A 505 16.20 -12.06 -9.81
CA GLU A 505 16.87 -13.01 -10.71
C GLU A 505 17.37 -12.33 -12.00
N ILE A 506 16.54 -11.45 -12.58
CA ILE A 506 16.89 -10.67 -13.78
C ILE A 506 18.00 -9.67 -13.47
N GLU A 507 17.93 -8.96 -12.34
CA GLU A 507 18.96 -8.04 -11.87
C GLU A 507 20.32 -8.74 -11.74
N ALA A 508 20.34 -9.93 -11.13
CA ALA A 508 21.55 -10.72 -10.97
C ALA A 508 22.15 -11.16 -12.32
N ALA A 509 21.31 -11.37 -13.34
CA ALA A 509 21.75 -11.71 -14.69
C ALA A 509 22.23 -10.48 -15.48
N ALA A 510 21.52 -9.36 -15.39
CA ALA A 510 21.81 -8.11 -16.07
C ALA A 510 23.07 -7.41 -15.54
N GLY A 511 23.28 -7.46 -14.22
CA GLY A 511 24.33 -6.72 -13.53
C GLY A 511 24.01 -5.22 -13.38
N PRO A 512 24.97 -4.41 -12.89
CA PRO A 512 24.69 -3.05 -12.41
C PRO A 512 24.87 -1.92 -13.45
N ILE A 513 25.32 -2.22 -14.68
CA ILE A 513 25.71 -1.22 -15.69
C ILE A 513 24.76 -1.28 -16.88
N ARG A 514 24.29 -0.10 -17.33
CA ARG A 514 23.26 0.11 -18.37
C ARG A 514 23.72 -0.05 -19.84
N ASP A 515 25.01 -0.20 -20.09
CA ASP A 515 25.49 -0.40 -21.48
C ASP A 515 25.53 -1.88 -21.89
N HIS A 516 25.29 -2.80 -20.95
CA HIS A 516 25.59 -4.23 -21.14
C HIS A 516 24.48 -5.17 -20.68
N GLU A 517 23.44 -4.68 -19.99
CA GLU A 517 22.33 -5.49 -19.48
C GLU A 517 21.59 -6.20 -20.60
N GLY A 518 21.24 -5.50 -21.69
CA GLY A 518 20.49 -6.09 -22.79
C GLY A 518 21.22 -7.26 -23.45
N ASP A 519 22.53 -7.15 -23.62
CA ASP A 519 23.36 -8.22 -24.19
C ASP A 519 23.52 -9.39 -23.22
N LYS A 520 23.81 -9.13 -21.94
CA LYS A 520 23.92 -10.19 -20.92
C LYS A 520 22.61 -10.95 -20.75
N LEU A 521 21.46 -10.27 -20.78
CA LEU A 521 20.16 -10.91 -20.71
C LEU A 521 19.91 -11.79 -21.95
N ARG A 522 20.29 -11.31 -23.16
CA ARG A 522 20.22 -12.11 -24.39
C ARG A 522 21.12 -13.34 -24.37
N GLU A 523 22.28 -13.27 -23.72
CA GLU A 523 23.17 -14.42 -23.53
C GLU A 523 22.64 -15.41 -22.47
N ARG A 524 22.01 -14.88 -21.41
CA ARG A 524 21.52 -15.67 -20.27
C ARG A 524 20.26 -16.47 -20.60
N TYR A 525 19.35 -15.89 -21.38
CA TYR A 525 18.04 -16.44 -21.71
C TYR A 525 17.98 -16.91 -23.16
N ARG A 526 17.37 -18.07 -23.41
CA ARG A 526 17.23 -18.60 -24.78
C ARG A 526 16.09 -17.91 -25.52
N ALA A 527 16.28 -17.65 -26.82
CA ALA A 527 15.33 -16.95 -27.67
C ALA A 527 13.97 -17.67 -27.86
N ASP A 528 13.92 -18.97 -27.62
CA ASP A 528 12.73 -19.83 -27.73
C ASP A 528 12.16 -20.24 -26.37
N SER A 529 12.70 -19.71 -25.27
CA SER A 529 12.21 -19.96 -23.92
C SER A 529 11.09 -18.99 -23.55
N TYR A 530 10.09 -19.49 -22.83
CA TYR A 530 8.93 -18.74 -22.34
C TYR A 530 8.72 -18.92 -20.84
N ALA A 531 9.74 -19.40 -20.11
CA ALA A 531 9.62 -19.77 -18.71
C ALA A 531 9.30 -18.58 -17.80
N LEU A 532 9.81 -17.39 -18.11
CA LEU A 532 9.48 -16.17 -17.38
C LEU A 532 8.02 -15.77 -17.65
N TYR A 533 7.57 -15.87 -18.91
CA TYR A 533 6.20 -15.57 -19.28
C TYR A 533 5.20 -16.51 -18.59
N ASP A 534 5.50 -17.81 -18.57
CA ASP A 534 4.65 -18.82 -17.91
C ASP A 534 4.56 -18.59 -16.40
N ARG A 535 5.67 -18.21 -15.74
CA ARG A 535 5.66 -17.81 -14.32
C ARG A 535 4.80 -16.57 -14.07
N LEU A 536 4.87 -15.56 -14.94
CA LEU A 536 4.01 -14.37 -14.83
C LEU A 536 2.53 -14.71 -15.00
N MET A 537 2.18 -15.53 -15.99
CA MET A 537 0.79 -15.95 -16.20
C MET A 537 0.25 -16.75 -15.02
N GLN A 538 1.09 -17.60 -14.40
CA GLN A 538 0.73 -18.28 -13.14
C GLN A 538 0.50 -17.27 -12.01
N LEU A 539 1.36 -16.27 -11.87
CA LEU A 539 1.19 -15.21 -10.86
C LEU A 539 -0.12 -14.43 -11.10
N PHE A 540 -0.45 -14.07 -12.34
CA PHE A 540 -1.72 -13.43 -12.68
C PHE A 540 -2.92 -14.30 -12.30
N ALA A 541 -2.85 -15.61 -12.55
CA ALA A 541 -3.91 -16.54 -12.16
C ALA A 541 -4.06 -16.67 -10.63
N VAL A 542 -2.95 -16.59 -9.88
CA VAL A 542 -2.97 -16.55 -8.41
C VAL A 542 -3.66 -15.29 -7.90
N ILE A 543 -3.39 -14.12 -8.49
CA ILE A 543 -4.05 -12.86 -8.10
C ILE A 543 -5.55 -12.92 -8.42
N ASP A 544 -5.93 -13.43 -9.59
CA ASP A 544 -7.33 -13.59 -9.99
C ASP A 544 -8.10 -14.51 -9.03
N ARG A 545 -7.62 -15.76 -8.89
CA ARG A 545 -8.38 -16.85 -8.26
C ARG A 545 -8.12 -17.02 -6.77
N GLY A 546 -7.16 -16.28 -6.22
CA GLY A 546 -6.61 -16.48 -4.89
C GLY A 546 -5.82 -17.79 -4.77
N ASP A 547 -4.94 -17.85 -3.80
CA ASP A 547 -4.24 -19.08 -3.39
C ASP A 547 -3.93 -19.02 -1.89
N SER A 548 -4.64 -19.86 -1.11
CA SER A 548 -4.48 -19.91 0.34
C SER A 548 -3.13 -20.45 0.79
N SER A 549 -2.43 -21.22 -0.06
CA SER A 549 -1.07 -21.71 0.20
C SER A 549 -0.03 -20.60 0.11
N LEU A 550 -0.31 -19.57 -0.71
CA LEU A 550 0.50 -18.37 -0.88
C LEU A 550 -0.01 -17.18 -0.05
N ASN A 551 -1.07 -17.37 0.74
CA ASN A 551 -1.76 -16.32 1.51
C ASN A 551 -2.30 -15.17 0.63
N VAL A 552 -2.71 -15.47 -0.61
CA VAL A 552 -3.26 -14.48 -1.56
C VAL A 552 -4.78 -14.64 -1.64
N PRO A 553 -5.56 -13.58 -1.39
CA PRO A 553 -7.02 -13.63 -1.50
C PRO A 553 -7.51 -13.52 -2.93
N ARG A 554 -8.78 -13.86 -3.12
CA ARG A 554 -9.48 -13.68 -4.39
C ARG A 554 -9.69 -12.20 -4.68
N TYR A 555 -9.17 -11.73 -5.81
CA TYR A 555 -9.38 -10.35 -6.27
C TYR A 555 -10.37 -10.24 -7.44
N ASN A 556 -11.00 -11.35 -7.86
CA ASN A 556 -12.10 -11.42 -8.82
C ASN A 556 -11.80 -10.89 -10.23
N GLY A 557 -10.59 -11.18 -10.73
CA GLY A 557 -10.38 -11.33 -12.16
C GLY A 557 -10.62 -10.16 -13.09
N GLY A 558 -10.78 -8.90 -12.65
CA GLY A 558 -10.90 -7.77 -13.58
C GLY A 558 -9.70 -7.64 -14.53
N LEU A 559 -8.71 -6.81 -14.15
CA LEU A 559 -7.46 -6.70 -14.93
C LEU A 559 -6.74 -8.06 -15.08
N PHE A 560 -6.87 -8.95 -14.09
CA PHE A 560 -6.13 -10.21 -14.00
C PHE A 560 -6.89 -11.43 -14.53
N LEU A 561 -8.01 -11.25 -15.25
CA LEU A 561 -8.86 -12.36 -15.68
C LEU A 561 -8.04 -13.50 -16.28
N SER A 562 -8.20 -14.68 -15.70
CA SER A 562 -7.50 -15.91 -16.10
C SER A 562 -8.46 -17.02 -16.49
N LYS A 563 -9.74 -16.95 -16.10
CA LYS A 563 -10.77 -17.91 -16.51
C LYS A 563 -11.63 -17.25 -17.59
N LEU A 564 -11.64 -17.88 -18.77
CA LEU A 564 -12.36 -17.39 -19.92
C LEU A 564 -13.76 -18.03 -19.91
N ASP A 565 -14.79 -17.18 -19.84
CA ASP A 565 -16.12 -17.57 -20.30
C ASP A 565 -16.16 -17.37 -21.81
N LYS A 566 -16.67 -18.36 -22.55
CA LYS A 566 -16.67 -18.32 -24.02
C LYS A 566 -17.77 -17.41 -24.58
N ASP A 567 -18.78 -17.13 -23.76
CA ASP A 567 -19.92 -16.31 -24.17
C ASP A 567 -19.77 -14.83 -23.75
N ASP A 568 -18.74 -14.49 -22.95
CA ASP A 568 -18.42 -13.13 -22.51
C ASP A 568 -17.50 -12.43 -23.53
N THR A 569 -17.98 -11.34 -24.14
CA THR A 569 -17.28 -10.57 -25.17
C THR A 569 -16.68 -9.26 -24.63
N SER A 570 -16.56 -9.13 -23.31
CA SER A 570 -15.94 -7.97 -22.67
C SER A 570 -14.48 -7.76 -23.11
N ALA A 571 -13.99 -6.53 -22.91
CA ALA A 571 -12.62 -6.15 -23.24
C ALA A 571 -11.61 -6.98 -22.42
N GLU A 572 -11.93 -7.26 -21.16
CA GLU A 572 -11.14 -8.03 -20.22
C GLU A 572 -10.94 -9.49 -20.68
N VAL A 573 -12.01 -10.14 -21.18
CA VAL A 573 -11.95 -11.50 -21.74
C VAL A 573 -11.11 -11.52 -23.01
N THR A 574 -11.32 -10.54 -23.90
CA THR A 574 -10.55 -10.42 -25.16
C THR A 574 -9.06 -10.29 -24.88
N ALA A 575 -8.69 -9.45 -23.92
CA ALA A 575 -7.31 -9.25 -23.52
C ALA A 575 -6.70 -10.50 -22.87
N ALA A 576 -7.46 -11.18 -22.01
CA ALA A 576 -7.04 -12.44 -21.40
C ALA A 576 -6.83 -13.57 -22.42
N CYS A 577 -7.71 -13.69 -23.42
CA CYS A 577 -7.55 -14.61 -24.55
C CYS A 577 -6.24 -14.32 -25.29
N PHE A 578 -6.00 -13.06 -25.66
CA PHE A 578 -4.80 -12.67 -26.39
C PHE A 578 -3.51 -13.06 -25.65
N LEU A 579 -3.41 -12.77 -24.36
CA LEU A 579 -2.24 -13.07 -23.54
C LEU A 579 -2.02 -14.58 -23.29
N ASN A 580 -3.08 -15.39 -23.34
CA ASN A 580 -2.98 -16.84 -23.24
C ASN A 580 -2.50 -17.47 -24.57
N GLU A 581 -2.89 -16.90 -25.70
CA GLU A 581 -2.57 -17.43 -27.03
C GLU A 581 -1.22 -16.95 -27.59
N ASN A 582 -0.75 -15.78 -27.14
CA ASN A 582 0.47 -15.14 -27.60
C ASN A 582 1.43 -14.95 -26.43
N LYS A 583 2.69 -15.36 -26.59
CA LYS A 583 3.71 -15.27 -25.55
C LYS A 583 4.84 -14.30 -25.91
N VAL A 584 5.49 -13.73 -24.91
CA VAL A 584 6.72 -12.95 -25.06
C VAL A 584 7.92 -13.84 -24.70
N PRO A 585 8.91 -14.04 -25.60
CA PRO A 585 10.11 -14.82 -25.29
C PRO A 585 10.93 -14.21 -24.15
N ASP A 586 11.60 -15.06 -23.36
CA ASP A 586 12.32 -14.70 -22.14
C ASP A 586 13.33 -13.55 -22.33
N PRO A 587 14.14 -13.45 -23.42
CA PRO A 587 15.08 -12.34 -23.57
C PRO A 587 14.38 -10.98 -23.69
N HIS A 588 13.24 -10.91 -24.39
CA HIS A 588 12.47 -9.68 -24.55
C HIS A 588 11.79 -9.33 -23.22
N LEU A 589 11.17 -10.31 -22.58
CA LEU A 589 10.48 -10.12 -21.31
C LEU A 589 11.45 -9.71 -20.19
N ALA A 590 12.61 -10.37 -20.08
CA ALA A 590 13.62 -10.05 -19.08
C ALA A 590 14.14 -8.62 -19.26
N HIS A 591 14.43 -8.21 -20.49
CA HIS A 591 14.91 -6.86 -20.79
C HIS A 591 13.84 -5.81 -20.49
N ALA A 592 12.59 -6.04 -20.91
CA ALA A 592 11.48 -5.16 -20.60
C ALA A 592 11.22 -5.02 -19.09
N LEU A 593 11.25 -6.13 -18.36
CA LEU A 593 11.09 -6.13 -16.90
C LEU A 593 12.22 -5.40 -16.18
N ASP A 594 13.45 -5.52 -16.68
CA ASP A 594 14.60 -4.83 -16.11
C ASP A 594 14.49 -3.31 -16.24
N LEU A 595 14.11 -2.83 -17.44
CA LEU A 595 13.86 -1.41 -17.72
C LEU A 595 12.65 -0.84 -16.95
N LEU A 596 11.66 -1.69 -16.63
CA LEU A 596 10.55 -1.35 -15.74
C LEU A 596 10.99 -1.29 -14.27
N ALA A 597 11.92 -2.15 -13.86
CA ALA A 597 12.28 -2.34 -12.46
C ALA A 597 13.38 -1.42 -11.96
N ARG A 598 14.29 -1.00 -12.85
CA ARG A 598 15.51 -0.25 -12.49
C ARG A 598 15.69 0.98 -13.37
N ASP A 599 16.32 2.00 -12.83
CA ASP A 599 16.76 3.19 -13.58
C ASP A 599 18.23 3.49 -13.27
N GLU A 600 18.90 4.24 -14.14
CA GLU A 600 20.26 4.67 -13.90
C GLU A 600 20.27 5.85 -12.92
N ASP A 601 21.03 5.74 -11.82
CA ASP A 601 21.34 6.90 -10.99
C ASP A 601 22.37 7.79 -11.73
N PRO A 602 22.04 9.06 -12.05
CA PRO A 602 22.91 9.92 -12.85
C PRO A 602 24.27 10.23 -12.23
N LYS A 603 24.41 10.09 -10.90
CA LYS A 603 25.67 10.36 -10.19
C LYS A 603 26.51 9.11 -10.04
N GLN A 604 25.86 7.97 -9.76
CA GLN A 604 26.56 6.70 -9.55
C GLN A 604 26.83 5.94 -10.85
N HIS A 605 26.17 6.29 -11.95
CA HIS A 605 26.21 5.57 -13.23
C HIS A 605 25.92 4.07 -13.06
N LYS A 606 24.95 3.75 -12.21
CA LYS A 606 24.54 2.40 -11.86
C LYS A 606 23.03 2.27 -11.89
N LEU A 607 22.57 1.08 -12.27
CA LEU A 607 21.17 0.72 -12.20
C LEU A 607 20.74 0.53 -10.74
N VAL A 608 19.74 1.31 -10.33
CA VAL A 608 19.11 1.29 -9.01
C VAL A 608 17.63 0.93 -9.13
N PRO A 609 17.04 0.24 -8.14
CA PRO A 609 15.63 -0.13 -8.19
C PRO A 609 14.72 1.11 -8.12
N ILE A 610 13.64 1.08 -8.91
CA ILE A 610 12.60 2.12 -8.92
C ILE A 610 11.71 1.94 -7.68
N ASP A 611 11.54 3.01 -6.92
CA ASP A 611 10.66 3.07 -5.74
C ASP A 611 9.20 3.34 -6.14
N PHE A 612 8.48 2.27 -6.50
CA PHE A 612 7.05 2.34 -6.86
C PHE A 612 6.14 2.79 -5.71
N LYS A 613 6.59 2.73 -4.45
CA LYS A 613 5.84 3.22 -3.27
C LYS A 613 5.79 4.75 -3.25
N SER A 614 6.81 5.42 -3.80
CA SER A 614 6.88 6.87 -3.94
C SER A 614 6.14 7.42 -5.18
N LEU A 615 5.95 6.59 -6.20
CA LEU A 615 5.17 6.96 -7.38
C LEU A 615 3.68 7.06 -7.01
N GLY A 616 3.09 8.21 -7.30
CA GLY A 616 1.64 8.43 -7.12
C GLY A 616 0.84 7.75 -8.23
N VAL A 617 -0.36 7.26 -7.92
CA VAL A 617 -1.28 6.67 -8.92
C VAL A 617 -1.54 7.65 -10.07
N ARG A 618 -1.61 8.96 -9.77
CA ARG A 618 -1.78 10.03 -10.76
C ARG A 618 -0.68 10.05 -11.82
N GLN A 619 0.58 9.87 -11.39
CA GLN A 619 1.72 9.85 -12.30
C GLN A 619 1.63 8.64 -13.25
N LEU A 620 1.16 7.50 -12.75
CA LEU A 620 0.92 6.30 -13.56
C LEU A 620 -0.20 6.53 -14.59
N GLY A 621 -1.30 7.17 -14.21
CA GLY A 621 -2.37 7.56 -15.14
C GLY A 621 -1.85 8.39 -16.32
N SER A 622 -0.92 9.32 -16.06
CA SER A 622 -0.28 10.13 -17.10
C SER A 622 0.61 9.34 -18.07
N ILE A 623 1.18 8.21 -17.64
CA ILE A 623 1.98 7.33 -18.51
C ILE A 623 1.05 6.71 -19.55
N TYR A 624 -0.08 6.19 -19.09
CA TYR A 624 -0.99 5.47 -19.93
C TYR A 624 -1.83 6.34 -20.85
N GLU A 625 -2.28 7.49 -20.37
CA GLU A 625 -3.00 8.46 -21.20
C GLU A 625 -2.17 8.87 -22.41
N GLY A 626 -0.85 9.02 -22.22
CA GLY A 626 0.05 9.27 -23.35
C GLY A 626 0.09 8.12 -24.37
N LEU A 627 -0.07 6.86 -23.94
CA LEU A 627 -0.01 5.67 -24.81
C LEU A 627 -1.23 5.57 -25.72
N LEU A 628 -2.37 6.10 -25.29
CA LEU A 628 -3.62 6.05 -26.06
C LEU A 628 -3.55 6.74 -27.42
N GLU A 629 -2.54 7.59 -27.65
CA GLU A 629 -2.38 8.40 -28.87
C GLU A 629 -1.52 7.72 -29.95
N PHE A 630 -0.99 6.53 -29.64
CA PHE A 630 -0.04 5.84 -30.50
C PHE A 630 -0.67 4.63 -31.17
N LYS A 631 -0.21 4.37 -32.39
CA LYS A 631 -0.52 3.15 -33.14
C LYS A 631 0.76 2.40 -33.45
N LEU A 632 0.69 1.08 -33.37
CA LEU A 632 1.79 0.22 -33.74
C LEU A 632 1.84 0.08 -35.27
N ARG A 633 3.01 0.32 -35.84
CA ARG A 633 3.27 0.23 -37.29
C ARG A 633 4.54 -0.56 -37.58
N ILE A 634 4.63 -1.08 -38.80
CA ILE A 634 5.84 -1.68 -39.35
C ILE A 634 6.40 -0.79 -40.44
N ALA A 635 7.69 -0.46 -40.38
CA ALA A 635 8.33 0.38 -41.38
C ALA A 635 8.47 -0.37 -42.72
N GLY A 636 7.77 0.09 -43.77
CA GLY A 636 7.87 -0.47 -45.12
C GLY A 636 9.21 -0.19 -45.83
N GLU A 637 9.92 0.85 -45.39
CA GLU A 637 11.25 1.26 -45.87
C GLU A 637 12.08 1.86 -44.73
N LYS A 638 13.32 2.29 -45.01
CA LYS A 638 14.14 3.01 -44.02
C LYS A 638 13.45 4.35 -43.73
N THR A 639 13.14 4.60 -42.47
CA THR A 639 12.38 5.77 -42.01
C THR A 639 13.22 6.51 -40.97
N ALA A 640 13.26 7.84 -41.02
CA ALA A 640 13.94 8.64 -40.01
C ALA A 640 12.91 9.32 -39.09
N ILE A 641 13.31 9.52 -37.83
CA ILE A 641 12.51 10.20 -36.82
C ILE A 641 12.95 11.65 -36.74
N VAL A 642 12.10 12.58 -37.19
CA VAL A 642 12.39 14.01 -37.24
C VAL A 642 11.51 14.75 -36.24
N LYS A 643 12.08 15.75 -35.54
CA LYS A 643 11.29 16.60 -34.62
C LYS A 643 10.62 17.74 -35.38
N GLU A 644 9.30 17.68 -35.55
CA GLU A 644 8.48 18.79 -36.03
C GLU A 644 7.72 19.41 -34.86
N LYS A 645 7.90 20.72 -34.62
CA LYS A 645 7.21 21.46 -33.52
C LYS A 645 7.36 20.78 -32.15
N GLY A 646 8.51 20.18 -31.88
CA GLY A 646 8.81 19.50 -30.62
C GLY A 646 8.31 18.05 -30.50
N ARG A 647 7.74 17.46 -31.57
CA ARG A 647 7.23 16.08 -31.58
C ARG A 647 7.90 15.22 -32.65
N ASP A 648 7.96 13.93 -32.39
CA ASP A 648 8.58 12.95 -33.27
C ASP A 648 7.64 12.57 -34.43
N VAL A 649 8.13 12.71 -35.66
CA VAL A 649 7.43 12.39 -36.90
C VAL A 649 8.27 11.43 -37.72
N TYR A 650 7.64 10.37 -38.20
CA TYR A 650 8.28 9.33 -38.99
C TYR A 650 8.19 9.69 -40.48
N VAL A 651 9.33 9.96 -41.09
CA VAL A 651 9.42 10.38 -42.49
C VAL A 651 10.28 9.40 -43.25
N SER A 652 9.87 9.03 -44.47
CA SER A 652 10.67 8.19 -45.35
C SER A 652 12.07 8.79 -45.50
N PHE A 653 13.11 7.98 -45.28
CA PHE A 653 14.49 8.43 -45.39
C PHE A 653 14.79 9.01 -46.78
N ARG A 654 14.06 8.57 -47.81
CA ARG A 654 14.18 9.08 -49.19
C ARG A 654 13.61 10.49 -49.39
N GLN A 655 12.69 10.91 -48.53
CA GLN A 655 12.03 12.21 -48.64
C GLN A 655 12.79 13.33 -47.91
N LEU A 656 13.77 12.99 -47.06
CA LEU A 656 14.55 13.95 -46.27
C LEU A 656 15.70 14.57 -47.07
N GLY A 657 16.02 15.82 -46.73
CA GLY A 657 17.22 16.51 -47.25
C GLY A 657 18.52 15.92 -46.69
N GLU A 658 19.63 16.15 -47.36
CA GLU A 658 20.94 15.54 -47.04
C GLU A 658 21.40 15.83 -45.60
N ARG A 659 21.27 17.08 -45.14
CA ARG A 659 21.57 17.49 -43.75
C ARG A 659 20.68 16.82 -42.70
N GLU A 660 19.42 16.55 -43.03
CA GLU A 660 18.48 15.91 -42.10
C GLU A 660 18.76 14.41 -41.97
N ARG A 661 19.21 13.78 -43.07
CA ARG A 661 19.66 12.38 -43.07
C ARG A 661 20.90 12.19 -42.21
N GLU A 662 21.93 13.02 -42.40
CA GLU A 662 23.15 12.98 -41.58
C GLU A 662 22.83 13.20 -40.09
N ARG A 663 21.91 14.12 -39.79
CA ARG A 663 21.47 14.38 -38.41
C ARG A 663 20.72 13.19 -37.81
N ALA A 664 19.83 12.54 -38.57
CA ALA A 664 19.13 11.36 -38.10
C ALA A 664 20.08 10.16 -37.89
N GLU A 665 21.07 9.97 -38.76
CA GLU A 665 22.09 8.91 -38.64
C GLU A 665 23.03 9.14 -37.45
N SER A 666 23.52 10.35 -37.27
CA SER A 666 24.40 10.70 -36.14
C SER A 666 23.71 10.64 -34.77
N GLN A 667 22.38 10.79 -34.73
CA GLN A 667 21.59 10.68 -33.50
C GLN A 667 20.96 9.29 -33.31
N ASP A 668 21.25 8.32 -34.19
CA ASP A 668 20.64 6.99 -34.24
C ASP A 668 19.09 6.98 -34.25
N ARG A 669 18.49 8.00 -34.89
CA ARG A 669 17.04 8.21 -34.96
C ARG A 669 16.43 7.61 -36.23
N ILE A 670 16.64 6.31 -36.42
CA ILE A 670 16.26 5.60 -37.66
C ILE A 670 15.53 4.31 -37.34
N VAL A 671 14.42 4.10 -38.02
CA VAL A 671 13.68 2.85 -38.03
C VAL A 671 14.02 2.10 -39.31
N LYS A 672 14.53 0.86 -39.17
CA LYS A 672 14.90 0.02 -40.31
C LYS A 672 13.65 -0.60 -40.95
N LYS A 673 13.73 -0.92 -42.24
CA LYS A 673 12.67 -1.66 -42.93
C LYS A 673 12.35 -2.96 -42.17
N GLY A 674 11.07 -3.19 -41.89
CA GLY A 674 10.55 -4.35 -41.17
C GLY A 674 10.56 -4.23 -39.65
N GLN A 675 11.05 -3.12 -39.09
CA GLN A 675 11.06 -2.84 -37.66
C GLN A 675 9.73 -2.21 -37.21
N LEU A 676 9.32 -2.55 -35.99
CA LEU A 676 8.15 -1.97 -35.34
C LEU A 676 8.47 -0.56 -34.84
N TYR A 677 7.49 0.34 -34.89
CA TYR A 677 7.58 1.65 -34.28
C TYR A 677 6.19 2.14 -33.84
N LEU A 678 6.18 3.05 -32.87
CA LEU A 678 4.97 3.73 -32.42
C LEU A 678 4.80 5.05 -33.16
N GLU A 679 3.76 5.13 -33.98
CA GLU A 679 3.39 6.36 -34.68
C GLU A 679 2.36 7.13 -33.86
N ASN A 680 2.62 8.42 -33.61
CA ASN A 680 1.64 9.31 -32.99
C ASN A 680 0.65 9.79 -34.07
N ASP A 681 -0.65 9.54 -33.88
CA ASP A 681 -1.66 9.99 -34.83
C ASP A 681 -1.95 11.49 -34.62
N LYS A 682 -1.36 12.35 -35.48
CA LYS A 682 -1.43 13.84 -35.41
C LYS A 682 -2.86 14.39 -35.24
N GLY A 683 -3.89 13.63 -35.60
CA GLY A 683 -5.30 14.00 -35.49
C GLY A 683 -5.95 13.65 -34.14
N GLU A 684 -5.53 12.58 -33.47
CA GLU A 684 -6.24 12.05 -32.29
C GLU A 684 -6.15 13.00 -31.10
N ARG A 685 -4.97 13.50 -30.70
CA ARG A 685 -4.85 14.46 -29.57
C ARG A 685 -5.75 15.69 -29.63
N LYS A 686 -5.92 16.26 -30.82
CA LYS A 686 -6.78 17.45 -31.02
C LYS A 686 -8.25 17.08 -31.17
N ALA A 687 -8.55 15.87 -31.66
CA ALA A 687 -9.90 15.36 -31.82
C ALA A 687 -10.47 14.78 -30.52
N THR A 688 -9.64 14.18 -29.66
CA THR A 688 -10.02 13.53 -28.39
C THR A 688 -9.84 14.44 -27.17
N GLY A 689 -9.04 15.50 -27.28
CA GLY A 689 -8.83 16.44 -26.16
C GLY A 689 -8.05 15.87 -24.97
N SER A 690 -7.29 14.78 -25.17
CA SER A 690 -6.52 14.09 -24.12
C SER A 690 -5.32 14.92 -23.65
N TYR A 691 -5.57 15.86 -22.73
CA TYR A 691 -4.54 16.65 -22.07
C TYR A 691 -4.53 16.34 -20.58
N TYR A 692 -3.36 15.96 -20.09
CA TYR A 692 -3.12 15.83 -18.65
C TYR A 692 -3.35 17.17 -17.95
N THR A 693 -4.20 17.15 -16.92
CA THR A 693 -4.47 18.30 -16.06
C THR A 693 -3.47 18.30 -14.89
N PRO A 694 -2.67 19.36 -14.69
CA PRO A 694 -1.75 19.49 -13.56
C PRO A 694 -2.44 19.36 -12.19
N ASP A 695 -1.79 18.69 -11.22
CA ASP A 695 -2.34 18.40 -9.89
C ASP A 695 -2.98 19.63 -9.20
N HIS A 696 -2.28 20.76 -9.17
CA HIS A 696 -2.78 21.99 -8.53
C HIS A 696 -4.07 22.54 -9.16
N ILE A 697 -4.33 22.25 -10.44
CA ILE A 697 -5.59 22.63 -11.10
C ILE A 697 -6.69 21.66 -10.70
N VAL A 698 -6.39 20.36 -10.66
CA VAL A 698 -7.33 19.31 -10.24
C VAL A 698 -7.78 19.56 -8.79
N GLU A 699 -6.83 19.73 -7.87
CA GLU A 699 -7.09 20.02 -6.45
C GLU A 699 -7.99 21.24 -6.29
N TYR A 700 -7.67 22.35 -6.98
CA TYR A 700 -8.46 23.58 -6.93
C TYR A 700 -9.89 23.38 -7.43
N ILE A 701 -10.07 22.70 -8.57
CA ILE A 701 -11.41 22.48 -9.14
C ILE A 701 -12.24 21.58 -8.23
N VAL A 702 -11.67 20.49 -7.72
CA VAL A 702 -12.38 19.57 -6.81
C VAL A 702 -12.80 20.30 -5.53
N GLU A 703 -11.89 21.07 -4.92
CA GLU A 703 -12.20 21.84 -3.72
C GLU A 703 -13.38 22.80 -3.92
N ASN A 704 -13.40 23.52 -5.05
CA ASN A 704 -14.42 24.53 -5.31
C ASN A 704 -15.74 23.95 -5.85
N ALA A 705 -15.71 22.82 -6.56
CA ALA A 705 -16.90 22.20 -7.14
C ALA A 705 -17.58 21.22 -6.17
N VAL A 706 -16.80 20.36 -5.51
CA VAL A 706 -17.30 19.30 -4.62
C VAL A 706 -17.39 19.79 -3.18
N GLY A 707 -16.47 20.66 -2.75
CA GLY A 707 -16.38 21.17 -1.38
C GLY A 707 -17.67 21.76 -0.81
N PRO A 708 -18.35 22.70 -1.49
CA PRO A 708 -19.59 23.28 -0.98
C PRO A 708 -20.69 22.25 -0.73
N ILE A 709 -20.84 21.28 -1.63
CA ILE A 709 -21.87 20.22 -1.54
C ILE A 709 -21.58 19.29 -0.36
N VAL A 710 -20.32 18.87 -0.21
CA VAL A 710 -19.89 18.02 0.91
C VAL A 710 -20.13 18.74 2.24
N ALA A 711 -19.75 20.02 2.34
CA ALA A 711 -19.93 20.81 3.55
C ALA A 711 -21.41 20.96 3.91
N GLU A 712 -22.26 21.33 2.95
CA GLU A 712 -23.70 21.47 3.16
C GLU A 712 -24.31 20.15 3.66
N LYS A 713 -24.00 19.03 3.01
CA LYS A 713 -24.55 17.72 3.37
C LYS A 713 -24.13 17.29 4.77
N PHE A 714 -22.86 17.50 5.12
CA PHE A 714 -22.36 17.16 6.45
C PHE A 714 -22.95 18.05 7.54
N GLU A 715 -23.09 19.35 7.31
CA GLU A 715 -23.78 20.23 8.28
C GLU A 715 -25.24 19.82 8.48
N ALA A 716 -25.96 19.44 7.42
CA ALA A 716 -27.33 18.94 7.53
C ALA A 716 -27.44 17.63 8.34
N MET A 717 -26.41 16.78 8.32
CA MET A 717 -26.36 15.52 9.08
C MET A 717 -25.98 15.71 10.55
N ARG A 718 -25.30 16.81 10.90
CA ARG A 718 -24.72 17.06 12.23
C ARG A 718 -25.73 16.87 13.39
N PRO A 719 -26.99 17.37 13.33
CA PRO A 719 -27.95 17.19 14.41
C PRO A 719 -28.30 15.71 14.65
N ARG A 720 -28.58 14.96 13.59
CA ARG A 720 -28.94 13.54 13.67
C ARG A 720 -27.79 12.67 14.18
N LEU A 721 -26.55 13.04 13.86
CA LEU A 721 -25.36 12.38 14.42
C LEU A 721 -25.17 12.69 15.92
N ARG A 722 -25.47 13.90 16.37
CA ARG A 722 -25.49 14.23 17.81
C ARG A 722 -26.56 13.44 18.57
N GLU A 723 -27.74 13.29 18.00
CA GLU A 723 -28.81 12.45 18.57
C GLU A 723 -28.37 10.99 18.70
N ALA A 724 -27.74 10.43 17.66
CA ALA A 724 -27.22 9.08 17.67
C ALA A 724 -26.13 8.89 18.75
N GLU A 725 -25.22 9.86 18.89
CA GLU A 725 -24.18 9.87 19.92
C GLU A 725 -24.78 9.89 21.35
N LEU A 726 -25.78 10.73 21.58
CA LEU A 726 -26.48 10.83 22.87
C LEU A 726 -27.17 9.51 23.24
N TRP A 727 -27.91 8.94 22.29
CA TRP A 727 -28.54 7.63 22.46
C TRP A 727 -27.51 6.55 22.84
N HIS A 728 -26.37 6.51 22.15
CA HIS A 728 -25.33 5.52 22.42
C HIS A 728 -24.77 5.66 23.83
N ARG A 729 -24.52 6.91 24.25
CA ARG A 729 -24.04 7.23 25.59
C ARG A 729 -25.01 6.77 26.68
N GLU A 730 -26.32 6.98 26.48
CA GLU A 730 -27.36 6.54 27.42
C GLU A 730 -27.45 5.01 27.51
N ARG A 731 -27.35 4.31 26.38
CA ARG A 731 -27.33 2.85 26.36
C ARG A 731 -26.11 2.29 27.10
N VAL A 732 -24.91 2.83 26.83
CA VAL A 732 -23.69 2.40 27.52
C VAL A 732 -23.77 2.62 29.02
N LYS A 733 -24.33 3.77 29.47
CA LYS A 733 -24.57 4.03 30.90
C LYS A 733 -25.54 3.00 31.49
N SER A 734 -26.64 2.71 30.79
CA SER A 734 -27.67 1.78 31.24
C SER A 734 -27.17 0.34 31.33
N ALA A 735 -26.40 -0.12 30.36
CA ALA A 735 -25.81 -1.46 30.36
C ALA A 735 -24.74 -1.61 31.46
N LYS A 736 -23.88 -0.60 31.66
CA LYS A 736 -22.94 -0.58 32.79
C LYS A 736 -23.66 -0.66 34.13
N ALA A 737 -24.80 0.02 34.29
CA ALA A 737 -25.61 -0.05 35.51
C ALA A 737 -26.22 -1.45 35.75
N LYS A 738 -26.39 -2.27 34.71
CA LYS A 738 -26.89 -3.65 34.77
C LYS A 738 -25.78 -4.70 34.91
N GLY A 739 -24.51 -4.30 34.93
CA GLY A 739 -23.37 -5.23 34.92
C GLY A 739 -23.18 -5.94 33.56
N GLU A 740 -23.83 -5.44 32.51
CA GLU A 740 -23.67 -5.93 31.14
C GLU A 740 -22.45 -5.25 30.49
N HIS A 741 -21.75 -5.97 29.64
CA HIS A 741 -20.76 -5.41 28.73
C HIS A 741 -21.45 -5.13 27.39
N PRO A 742 -21.97 -3.92 27.14
CA PRO A 742 -22.68 -3.65 25.90
C PRO A 742 -21.71 -3.80 24.73
N ASN A 743 -22.03 -4.65 23.77
CA ASN A 743 -21.36 -4.65 22.48
C ASN A 743 -21.56 -3.26 21.86
N LYS A 744 -20.47 -2.55 21.56
CA LYS A 744 -20.50 -1.14 21.13
C LYS A 744 -21.22 -0.92 19.80
N TYR A 745 -21.50 -2.00 19.08
CA TYR A 745 -22.04 -2.00 17.73
C TYR A 745 -23.46 -2.55 17.63
N GLU A 746 -24.05 -3.07 18.71
CA GLU A 746 -25.43 -3.58 18.71
C GLU A 746 -26.48 -2.48 18.89
N ALA A 747 -27.45 -2.44 17.98
CA ALA A 747 -28.71 -1.71 18.09
C ALA A 747 -29.89 -2.66 17.86
N GLY A 748 -31.06 -2.34 18.42
CA GLY A 748 -32.30 -3.04 18.05
C GLY A 748 -32.81 -2.63 16.65
N PRO A 749 -33.73 -3.41 16.04
CA PRO A 749 -34.05 -3.31 14.61
C PRO A 749 -34.59 -1.94 14.13
N ALA A 750 -35.35 -1.24 14.96
CA ALA A 750 -35.89 0.08 14.61
C ALA A 750 -34.82 1.19 14.62
N VAL A 751 -33.83 1.04 15.52
CA VAL A 751 -32.69 1.95 15.67
C VAL A 751 -31.68 1.69 14.54
N GLU A 752 -31.53 0.42 14.16
CA GLU A 752 -30.69 -0.04 13.05
C GLU A 752 -31.11 0.57 11.70
N ASN A 753 -32.41 0.63 11.40
CA ASN A 753 -32.93 1.27 10.18
C ASN A 753 -32.63 2.79 10.12
N GLN A 754 -32.77 3.51 11.24
CA GLN A 754 -32.47 4.94 11.29
C GLN A 754 -30.98 5.22 11.08
N TRP A 755 -30.13 4.33 11.59
CA TRP A 755 -28.68 4.42 11.48
C TRP A 755 -28.17 4.03 10.11
N TYR A 756 -28.73 2.98 9.51
CA TYR A 756 -28.49 2.61 8.12
C TYR A 756 -28.76 3.79 7.18
N LYS A 757 -29.86 4.53 7.43
CA LYS A 757 -30.15 5.76 6.69
C LYS A 757 -29.06 6.82 6.85
N LEU A 758 -28.55 7.05 8.07
CA LEU A 758 -27.44 7.99 8.29
C LEU A 758 -26.15 7.58 7.56
N VAL A 759 -25.85 6.28 7.53
CA VAL A 759 -24.69 5.76 6.79
C VAL A 759 -24.88 6.00 5.29
N ASN A 760 -26.07 5.71 4.76
CA ASN A 760 -26.39 5.96 3.35
C ASN A 760 -26.34 7.43 2.99
N ASP A 761 -26.87 8.31 3.83
CA ASP A 761 -26.88 9.75 3.60
C ASP A 761 -25.44 10.29 3.44
N LEU A 762 -24.47 9.77 4.19
CA LEU A 762 -23.05 10.16 4.07
C LEU A 762 -22.49 9.81 2.68
N PHE A 763 -22.78 8.61 2.17
CA PHE A 763 -22.24 8.09 0.90
C PHE A 763 -23.12 8.38 -0.32
N ASP A 764 -24.17 9.17 -0.16
CA ASP A 764 -25.08 9.54 -1.24
C ASP A 764 -24.66 10.88 -1.91
N ILE A 765 -23.36 11.13 -2.01
CA ILE A 765 -22.82 12.27 -2.76
C ILE A 765 -22.50 11.76 -4.16
N LYS A 766 -23.02 12.38 -5.21
CA LYS A 766 -22.83 11.90 -6.59
C LYS A 766 -21.93 12.87 -7.36
N VAL A 767 -20.74 12.42 -7.71
CA VAL A 767 -19.77 13.18 -8.52
C VAL A 767 -19.54 12.46 -9.83
N LEU A 768 -19.79 13.17 -10.94
CA LEU A 768 -19.62 12.68 -12.29
C LEU A 768 -18.50 13.46 -12.99
N ASP A 769 -17.51 12.73 -13.53
CA ASP A 769 -16.60 13.26 -14.54
C ASP A 769 -17.02 12.77 -15.94
N PRO A 770 -17.61 13.63 -16.78
CA PRO A 770 -18.14 13.25 -18.09
C PRO A 770 -17.07 13.09 -19.19
N ALA A 771 -15.78 13.33 -18.87
CA ALA A 771 -14.64 13.16 -19.77
C ALA A 771 -13.41 12.75 -18.95
N MET A 772 -13.54 11.64 -18.24
CA MET A 772 -12.66 11.30 -17.12
C MET A 772 -11.20 11.01 -17.47
N GLY A 773 -10.91 10.68 -18.72
CA GLY A 773 -9.58 10.28 -19.16
C GLY A 773 -9.04 9.15 -18.27
N SER A 774 -7.84 9.33 -17.74
CA SER A 774 -7.18 8.38 -16.82
C SER A 774 -7.78 8.35 -15.40
N GLY A 775 -8.84 9.11 -15.12
CA GLY A 775 -9.51 9.17 -13.82
C GLY A 775 -8.86 10.12 -12.81
N HIS A 776 -8.10 11.11 -13.29
CA HIS A 776 -7.31 11.99 -12.41
C HIS A 776 -8.18 12.81 -11.43
N PHE A 777 -9.26 13.42 -11.92
CA PHE A 777 -10.25 14.11 -11.07
C PHE A 777 -10.98 13.16 -10.13
N LEU A 778 -11.27 11.94 -10.59
CA LEU A 778 -11.97 10.93 -9.80
C LEU A 778 -11.13 10.49 -8.60
N VAL A 779 -9.82 10.24 -8.80
CA VAL A 779 -8.87 9.91 -7.73
C VAL A 779 -8.79 11.04 -6.69
N GLU A 780 -8.64 12.29 -7.13
CA GLU A 780 -8.61 13.46 -6.22
C GLU A 780 -9.94 13.63 -5.48
N THR A 781 -11.06 13.40 -6.15
CA THR A 781 -12.39 13.48 -5.52
C THR A 781 -12.54 12.45 -4.41
N VAL A 782 -12.05 11.22 -4.61
CA VAL A 782 -12.04 10.19 -3.55
C VAL A 782 -11.29 10.68 -2.32
N ASP A 783 -10.08 11.22 -2.52
CA ASP A 783 -9.26 11.74 -1.42
C ASP A 783 -9.97 12.90 -0.71
N TYR A 784 -10.41 13.89 -1.47
CA TYR A 784 -11.08 15.06 -0.92
C TYR A 784 -12.34 14.70 -0.10
N VAL A 785 -13.24 13.89 -0.66
CA VAL A 785 -14.47 13.48 0.03
C VAL A 785 -14.14 12.62 1.25
N THR A 786 -13.16 11.71 1.15
CA THR A 786 -12.75 10.86 2.29
C THR A 786 -12.14 11.68 3.41
N ASP A 787 -11.26 12.63 3.10
CA ASP A 787 -10.61 13.48 4.09
C ASP A 787 -11.62 14.38 4.80
N LYS A 788 -12.58 14.96 4.06
CA LYS A 788 -13.68 15.73 4.66
C LYS A 788 -14.61 14.85 5.49
N ALA A 789 -14.94 13.64 5.01
CA ALA A 789 -15.79 12.70 5.74
C ALA A 789 -15.13 12.27 7.06
N LEU A 790 -13.83 11.95 7.02
CA LEU A 790 -13.04 11.68 8.20
C LEU A 790 -13.10 12.88 9.16
N ALA A 791 -12.68 14.07 8.72
CA ALA A 791 -12.68 15.27 9.56
C ALA A 791 -14.05 15.54 10.21
N PHE A 792 -15.14 15.36 9.45
CA PHE A 792 -16.50 15.51 9.94
C PHE A 792 -16.87 14.44 10.99
N LEU A 793 -16.68 13.15 10.69
CA LEU A 793 -17.02 12.04 11.58
C LEU A 793 -16.19 12.08 12.88
N ASN A 794 -14.98 12.63 12.84
CA ASN A 794 -14.12 12.82 14.01
C ASN A 794 -14.73 13.76 15.05
N SER A 795 -15.66 14.63 14.66
CA SER A 795 -16.39 15.50 15.59
C SER A 795 -17.34 14.73 16.53
N PHE A 796 -17.47 13.41 16.35
CA PHE A 796 -18.39 12.52 17.05
C PHE A 796 -17.63 11.28 17.56
N PRO A 797 -17.32 11.19 18.88
CA PRO A 797 -16.57 10.08 19.48
C PRO A 797 -17.11 8.68 19.14
N TRP A 798 -18.44 8.58 19.04
CA TRP A 798 -19.15 7.45 18.46
C TRP A 798 -20.10 7.97 17.37
N ASN A 799 -20.17 7.26 16.25
CA ASN A 799 -21.15 7.52 15.21
C ASN A 799 -21.51 6.22 14.44
N PRO A 800 -22.71 6.15 13.83
CA PRO A 800 -23.15 4.97 13.07
C PRO A 800 -22.22 4.57 11.92
N VAL A 801 -21.53 5.51 11.31
CA VAL A 801 -20.62 5.24 10.20
C VAL A 801 -19.41 4.45 10.68
N THR A 802 -18.78 4.84 11.79
CA THR A 802 -17.67 4.07 12.38
C THR A 802 -18.10 2.68 12.83
N ALA A 803 -19.36 2.51 13.25
CA ALA A 803 -19.93 1.19 13.55
C ALA A 803 -20.09 0.34 12.28
N HIS A 804 -20.59 0.93 11.20
CA HIS A 804 -20.68 0.29 9.89
C HIS A 804 -19.31 -0.15 9.36
N LEU A 805 -18.29 0.71 9.46
CA LEU A 805 -16.91 0.36 9.04
C LEU A 805 -16.33 -0.80 9.85
N GLU A 806 -16.67 -0.92 11.14
CA GLU A 806 -16.27 -2.07 11.96
C GLU A 806 -16.98 -3.36 11.56
N SER A 807 -18.27 -3.29 11.21
CA SER A 807 -19.01 -4.42 10.65
C SER A 807 -18.35 -4.90 9.35
N VAL A 808 -18.09 -3.98 8.41
CA VAL A 808 -17.38 -4.27 7.16
C VAL A 808 -16.01 -4.91 7.40
N ARG A 809 -15.23 -4.36 8.33
CA ARG A 809 -13.92 -4.93 8.71
C ARG A 809 -14.05 -6.37 9.19
N SER A 810 -15.07 -6.66 10.00
CA SER A 810 -15.32 -8.00 10.51
C SER A 810 -15.72 -8.95 9.39
N THR A 811 -16.60 -8.52 8.47
CA THR A 811 -16.96 -9.30 7.27
C THR A 811 -15.75 -9.66 6.42
N ILE A 812 -14.84 -8.71 6.18
CA ILE A 812 -13.60 -8.99 5.43
C ILE A 812 -12.77 -10.05 6.17
N LEU A 813 -12.60 -9.92 7.49
CA LEU A 813 -11.81 -10.87 8.27
C LEU A 813 -12.42 -12.27 8.28
N ASP A 814 -13.74 -12.38 8.40
CA ASP A 814 -14.44 -13.66 8.35
C ASP A 814 -14.30 -14.33 6.97
N GLU A 815 -14.47 -13.58 5.87
CA GLU A 815 -14.26 -14.07 4.50
C GLU A 815 -12.82 -14.57 4.30
N MET A 816 -11.83 -13.84 4.82
CA MET A 816 -10.43 -14.26 4.75
C MET A 816 -10.18 -15.54 5.53
N GLU A 817 -10.80 -15.70 6.70
CA GLU A 817 -10.71 -16.94 7.46
C GLU A 817 -11.33 -18.12 6.70
N GLU A 818 -12.48 -17.93 6.04
CA GLU A 818 -13.12 -18.93 5.18
C GLU A 818 -12.24 -19.34 3.99
N GLN A 819 -11.58 -18.37 3.36
CA GLN A 819 -10.59 -18.63 2.32
C GLN A 819 -9.30 -19.25 2.86
N GLY A 820 -9.15 -19.33 4.19
CA GLY A 820 -7.92 -19.75 4.85
C GLY A 820 -6.79 -18.79 4.53
N ILE A 821 -6.95 -17.50 4.85
CA ILE A 821 -6.00 -16.41 4.59
C ILE A 821 -5.83 -15.63 5.88
N SER A 822 -4.59 -15.26 6.21
CA SER A 822 -4.27 -14.50 7.42
C SER A 822 -3.94 -13.07 7.01
N ILE A 823 -4.71 -12.10 7.48
CA ILE A 823 -4.57 -10.68 7.14
C ILE A 823 -4.50 -9.84 8.40
N ASP A 824 -3.48 -8.98 8.54
CA ASP A 824 -3.37 -8.07 9.69
C ASP A 824 -4.57 -7.10 9.72
N ARG A 825 -5.38 -7.23 10.76
CA ARG A 825 -6.56 -6.38 11.02
C ARG A 825 -6.17 -4.90 11.12
N ARG A 826 -4.96 -4.58 11.60
CA ARG A 826 -4.46 -3.20 11.71
C ARG A 826 -4.25 -2.53 10.35
N ARG A 827 -4.18 -3.30 9.25
CA ARG A 827 -4.11 -2.80 7.87
C ARG A 827 -5.48 -2.38 7.30
N LEU A 828 -6.57 -2.82 7.92
CA LEU A 828 -7.95 -2.46 7.58
C LEU A 828 -8.35 -1.15 8.30
N THR A 829 -7.65 -0.06 7.99
CA THR A 829 -7.91 1.25 8.62
C THR A 829 -9.26 1.81 8.18
N ASP A 830 -9.87 2.67 9.01
CA ASP A 830 -11.12 3.37 8.65
C ASP A 830 -10.95 4.19 7.36
N VAL A 831 -9.75 4.74 7.12
CA VAL A 831 -9.44 5.49 5.90
C VAL A 831 -9.59 4.62 4.65
N ASN A 832 -8.99 3.43 4.64
CA ASN A 832 -9.05 2.52 3.48
C ASN A 832 -10.50 2.07 3.21
N LEU A 833 -11.24 1.76 4.29
CA LEU A 833 -12.63 1.36 4.17
C LEU A 833 -13.52 2.51 3.70
N LEU A 834 -13.29 3.74 4.15
CA LEU A 834 -14.01 4.93 3.66
C LEU A 834 -13.70 5.19 2.19
N LYS A 835 -12.43 5.18 1.76
CA LYS A 835 -12.05 5.33 0.35
C LYS A 835 -12.79 4.33 -0.53
N ARG A 836 -12.87 3.07 -0.10
CA ARG A 836 -13.64 2.03 -0.80
C ARG A 836 -15.12 2.39 -0.93
N HIS A 837 -15.76 2.84 0.14
CA HIS A 837 -17.18 3.23 0.09
C HIS A 837 -17.42 4.46 -0.77
N VAL A 838 -16.55 5.47 -0.68
CA VAL A 838 -16.60 6.67 -1.51
C VAL A 838 -16.45 6.30 -2.98
N LEU A 839 -15.43 5.51 -3.35
CA LEU A 839 -15.26 5.01 -4.71
C LEU A 839 -16.52 4.31 -5.22
N LYS A 840 -17.03 3.33 -4.46
CA LYS A 840 -18.13 2.48 -4.89
C LYS A 840 -19.48 3.20 -4.94
N ARG A 841 -19.69 4.26 -4.16
CA ARG A 841 -21.03 4.90 -4.02
C ARG A 841 -21.10 6.33 -4.53
N CYS A 842 -19.97 7.03 -4.63
CA CYS A 842 -19.95 8.46 -4.93
C CYS A 842 -19.37 8.82 -6.30
N ILE A 843 -18.54 7.97 -6.87
CA ILE A 843 -17.67 8.32 -8.01
C ILE A 843 -18.21 7.71 -9.30
N TYR A 844 -18.46 8.56 -10.29
CA TYR A 844 -18.99 8.22 -11.61
C TYR A 844 -18.14 8.85 -12.70
N GLY A 845 -17.99 8.15 -13.82
CA GLY A 845 -17.12 8.59 -14.90
C GLY A 845 -17.59 8.10 -16.27
N VAL A 846 -17.46 8.95 -17.27
CA VAL A 846 -17.72 8.61 -18.68
C VAL A 846 -16.52 9.03 -19.51
N ASP A 847 -16.10 8.16 -20.43
CA ASP A 847 -15.10 8.51 -21.45
C ASP A 847 -15.45 7.88 -22.79
N LEU A 848 -15.10 8.56 -23.88
CA LEU A 848 -15.33 8.05 -25.23
C LEU A 848 -14.39 6.90 -25.58
N ASN A 849 -13.17 6.91 -25.03
CA ASN A 849 -12.16 5.89 -25.30
C ASN A 849 -12.31 4.73 -24.31
N PRO A 850 -12.64 3.50 -24.78
CA PRO A 850 -12.72 2.33 -23.90
C PRO A 850 -11.47 2.12 -23.05
N MET A 851 -10.30 2.44 -23.59
CA MET A 851 -9.06 2.28 -22.85
C MET A 851 -8.87 3.32 -21.75
N ALA A 852 -9.38 4.54 -21.92
CA ALA A 852 -9.36 5.54 -20.84
C ALA A 852 -10.22 5.08 -19.66
N VAL A 853 -11.36 4.45 -19.94
CA VAL A 853 -12.22 3.83 -18.92
C VAL A 853 -11.44 2.77 -18.13
N GLU A 854 -10.75 1.86 -18.80
CA GLU A 854 -9.93 0.84 -18.13
C GLU A 854 -8.81 1.46 -17.29
N LEU A 855 -8.20 2.55 -17.76
CA LEU A 855 -7.19 3.28 -17.03
C LEU A 855 -7.71 3.97 -15.78
N ALA A 856 -8.90 4.56 -15.86
CA ALA A 856 -9.58 5.12 -14.70
C ALA A 856 -9.87 4.03 -13.67
N LYS A 857 -10.39 2.86 -14.10
CA LYS A 857 -10.63 1.70 -13.21
C LYS A 857 -9.35 1.25 -12.50
N VAL A 858 -8.25 1.04 -13.25
CA VAL A 858 -6.96 0.61 -12.67
C VAL A 858 -6.42 1.63 -11.68
N SER A 859 -6.48 2.93 -12.02
CA SER A 859 -6.04 4.00 -11.13
C SER A 859 -6.86 4.01 -9.82
N LEU A 860 -8.19 3.94 -9.92
CA LEU A 860 -9.06 3.92 -8.76
C LEU A 860 -8.87 2.68 -7.89
N TRP A 861 -8.67 1.49 -8.49
CA TRP A 861 -8.37 0.26 -7.77
C TRP A 861 -7.05 0.33 -7.01
N LEU A 862 -5.97 0.82 -7.64
CA LEU A 862 -4.68 1.00 -6.98
C LEU A 862 -4.75 2.02 -5.84
N HIS A 863 -5.57 3.05 -5.99
CA HIS A 863 -5.73 4.11 -5.01
C HIS A 863 -6.58 3.70 -3.80
N CYS A 864 -7.63 2.90 -4.04
CA CYS A 864 -8.61 2.51 -3.02
C CYS A 864 -8.45 1.05 -2.55
N PHE A 865 -7.32 0.42 -2.89
CA PHE A 865 -7.09 -0.98 -2.60
C PHE A 865 -7.22 -1.26 -1.10
N THR A 866 -8.09 -2.20 -0.76
CA THR A 866 -8.32 -2.64 0.61
C THR A 866 -7.83 -4.07 0.74
N LEU A 867 -6.86 -4.29 1.62
CA LEU A 867 -6.27 -5.62 1.84
C LEU A 867 -7.35 -6.64 2.21
N GLY A 868 -7.37 -7.79 1.55
CA GLY A 868 -8.37 -8.84 1.77
C GLY A 868 -9.73 -8.63 1.12
N ALA A 869 -10.07 -7.41 0.70
CA ALA A 869 -11.27 -7.18 -0.08
C ALA A 869 -10.98 -7.39 -1.58
N PRO A 870 -11.93 -7.92 -2.36
CA PRO A 870 -11.76 -8.04 -3.81
C PRO A 870 -11.73 -6.67 -4.49
N LEU A 871 -11.34 -6.62 -5.76
CA LEU A 871 -11.47 -5.40 -6.55
C LEU A 871 -12.96 -5.06 -6.71
N SER A 872 -13.34 -3.82 -6.42
CA SER A 872 -14.74 -3.37 -6.53
C SER A 872 -15.22 -3.43 -7.97
N PHE A 873 -16.48 -3.82 -8.17
CA PHE A 873 -17.09 -3.80 -9.50
C PHE A 873 -17.43 -2.35 -9.90
N LEU A 874 -16.82 -1.83 -10.98
CA LEU A 874 -16.90 -0.43 -11.37
C LEU A 874 -17.66 -0.17 -12.69
N ASP A 875 -18.06 -1.18 -13.44
CA ASP A 875 -18.62 -1.00 -14.81
C ASP A 875 -19.96 -0.25 -14.85
N HIS A 876 -20.71 -0.33 -13.74
CA HIS A 876 -21.94 0.43 -13.55
C HIS A 876 -21.71 1.93 -13.27
N HIS A 877 -20.49 2.33 -12.88
CA HIS A 877 -20.12 3.70 -12.55
C HIS A 877 -19.17 4.32 -13.59
N MET A 878 -18.34 3.50 -14.22
CA MET A 878 -17.34 3.89 -15.23
C MET A 878 -17.81 3.38 -16.59
N ARG A 879 -18.21 4.28 -17.48
CA ARG A 879 -18.85 3.92 -18.76
C ARG A 879 -18.04 4.41 -19.95
N CYS A 880 -17.90 3.53 -20.95
CA CYS A 880 -17.50 3.95 -22.28
C CYS A 880 -18.71 4.56 -22.99
N GLY A 881 -18.61 5.81 -23.43
CA GLY A 881 -19.70 6.49 -24.12
C GLY A 881 -19.38 7.93 -24.48
N ASN A 882 -20.20 8.51 -25.36
CA ASN A 882 -20.13 9.92 -25.70
C ASN A 882 -21.04 10.71 -24.76
N SER A 883 -20.46 11.45 -23.81
CA SER A 883 -21.22 12.27 -22.85
C SER A 883 -22.00 13.44 -23.47
N LEU A 884 -21.76 13.76 -24.76
CA LEU A 884 -22.52 14.76 -25.51
C LEU A 884 -23.74 14.18 -26.24
N ILE A 885 -23.70 12.89 -26.60
CA ILE A 885 -24.80 12.18 -27.25
C ILE A 885 -25.61 11.49 -26.14
N GLY A 886 -26.26 12.29 -25.30
CA GLY A 886 -27.22 11.83 -24.33
C GLY A 886 -28.63 11.77 -24.91
N VAL A 887 -29.53 11.04 -24.25
CA VAL A 887 -30.97 11.19 -24.44
C VAL A 887 -31.44 12.31 -23.51
N SER A 888 -32.15 13.31 -24.03
CA SER A 888 -32.72 14.34 -23.18
C SER A 888 -33.80 13.75 -22.27
N VAL A 889 -33.96 14.29 -21.05
CA VAL A 889 -35.07 13.90 -20.16
C VAL A 889 -36.41 13.98 -20.88
N GLN A 890 -36.53 14.92 -21.83
CA GLN A 890 -37.73 15.13 -22.62
C GLN A 890 -37.93 14.05 -23.68
N GLU A 891 -36.88 13.61 -24.38
CA GLU A 891 -36.94 12.45 -25.29
C GLU A 891 -37.24 11.15 -24.53
N VAL A 892 -36.65 10.94 -23.35
CA VAL A 892 -37.02 9.80 -22.48
C VAL A 892 -38.50 9.92 -22.10
N GLN A 893 -38.98 11.10 -21.69
CA GLN A 893 -40.38 11.32 -21.34
C GLN A 893 -41.33 11.15 -22.53
N ASP A 894 -40.92 11.54 -23.73
CA ASP A 894 -41.73 11.46 -24.93
C ASP A 894 -41.76 10.04 -25.49
N GLU A 895 -40.66 9.27 -25.42
CA GLU A 895 -40.69 7.82 -25.65
C GLU A 895 -41.53 7.09 -24.60
N LEU A 896 -41.42 7.46 -23.32
CA LEU A 896 -42.27 6.94 -22.23
C LEU A 896 -43.76 7.24 -22.46
N ARG A 897 -44.09 8.32 -23.17
CA ARG A 897 -45.47 8.68 -23.55
C ARG A 897 -45.95 8.01 -24.84
N GLN A 898 -45.03 7.66 -25.75
CA GLN A 898 -45.34 7.02 -27.04
C GLN A 898 -45.37 5.48 -26.96
N GLY A 899 -44.69 4.90 -25.97
CA GLY A 899 -44.81 3.48 -25.62
C GLY A 899 -46.18 3.15 -25.01
N SER A 900 -46.78 2.04 -25.44
CA SER A 900 -48.06 1.55 -24.91
C SER A 900 -48.07 1.52 -23.37
N LEU A 901 -49.08 2.17 -22.77
CA LEU A 901 -49.45 2.16 -21.34
C LEU A 901 -49.72 0.76 -20.73
N PHE A 902 -49.43 -0.33 -21.45
CA PHE A 902 -49.61 -1.70 -20.99
C PHE A 902 -48.26 -2.35 -20.59
N GLY A 903 -47.81 -2.01 -19.39
CA GLY A 903 -47.28 -2.97 -18.40
C GLY A 903 -45.91 -3.64 -18.57
N SER A 904 -45.29 -3.71 -19.75
CA SER A 904 -44.04 -4.50 -19.93
C SER A 904 -42.76 -3.66 -19.85
N TRP A 905 -42.66 -2.54 -20.58
CA TRP A 905 -41.46 -1.69 -20.57
C TRP A 905 -41.24 -0.95 -19.25
N PHE A 906 -42.30 -0.39 -18.66
CA PHE A 906 -42.21 0.31 -17.37
C PHE A 906 -41.83 -0.65 -16.24
N ALA A 907 -42.27 -1.92 -16.32
CA ALA A 907 -41.85 -2.96 -15.40
C ALA A 907 -40.36 -3.31 -15.59
N GLY A 908 -39.87 -3.38 -16.83
CA GLY A 908 -38.44 -3.52 -17.15
C GLY A 908 -37.60 -2.37 -16.59
N LEU A 909 -37.99 -1.12 -16.84
CA LEU A 909 -37.29 0.06 -16.32
C LEU A 909 -37.30 0.14 -14.78
N MET A 910 -38.43 -0.18 -14.15
CA MET A 910 -38.52 -0.22 -12.68
C MET A 910 -37.66 -1.33 -12.10
N LEU A 911 -37.66 -2.52 -12.73
CA LEU A 911 -36.78 -3.63 -12.37
C LEU A 911 -35.32 -3.23 -12.53
N ALA A 912 -34.92 -2.68 -13.67
CA ALA A 912 -33.57 -2.17 -13.92
C ALA A 912 -33.18 -1.12 -12.87
N THR A 913 -34.06 -0.20 -12.51
CA THR A 913 -33.81 0.82 -11.48
C THR A 913 -33.62 0.19 -10.09
N GLU A 914 -34.43 -0.81 -9.74
CA GLU A 914 -34.34 -1.52 -8.47
C GLU A 914 -33.05 -2.34 -8.36
N LEU A 915 -32.71 -3.07 -9.43
CA LEU A 915 -31.45 -3.81 -9.57
C LEU A 915 -30.25 -2.86 -9.46
N MET A 916 -30.28 -1.73 -10.19
CA MET A 916 -29.22 -0.72 -10.14
C MET A 916 -29.07 -0.06 -8.77
N ARG A 917 -30.19 0.17 -8.06
CA ARG A 917 -30.15 0.66 -6.67
C ARG A 917 -29.48 -0.37 -5.76
N HIS A 918 -29.81 -1.64 -5.91
CA HIS A 918 -29.20 -2.73 -5.14
C HIS A 918 -27.69 -2.83 -5.39
N VAL A 919 -27.26 -2.79 -6.66
CA VAL A 919 -25.83 -2.77 -7.03
C VAL A 919 -25.08 -1.59 -6.37
N GLY A 920 -25.73 -0.42 -6.26
CA GLY A 920 -25.15 0.77 -5.62
C GLY A 920 -25.13 0.73 -4.08
N GLU A 921 -25.87 -0.18 -3.45
CA GLU A 921 -25.86 -0.39 -1.99
C GLU A 921 -24.81 -1.41 -1.55
N LEU A 922 -24.41 -2.34 -2.43
CA LEU A 922 -23.36 -3.32 -2.16
C LEU A 922 -22.00 -2.63 -1.99
N SER A 923 -21.31 -2.96 -0.90
CA SER A 923 -19.96 -2.45 -0.60
C SER A 923 -18.84 -3.29 -1.26
N ASP A 924 -19.21 -4.39 -1.93
CA ASP A 924 -18.33 -5.32 -2.61
C ASP A 924 -17.21 -5.88 -1.71
N VAL A 925 -17.42 -6.02 -0.42
CA VAL A 925 -16.35 -6.40 0.52
C VAL A 925 -16.02 -7.89 0.49
N THR A 926 -16.90 -8.70 -0.09
CA THR A 926 -16.69 -10.14 -0.34
C THR A 926 -16.75 -10.47 -1.82
N THR A 927 -16.18 -11.63 -2.19
CA THR A 927 -16.23 -12.13 -3.58
C THR A 927 -17.67 -12.32 -4.05
N ALA A 928 -18.53 -12.86 -3.18
CA ALA A 928 -19.95 -13.09 -3.46
C ALA A 928 -20.70 -11.79 -3.77
N GLN A 929 -20.42 -10.70 -3.04
CA GLN A 929 -21.05 -9.40 -3.30
C GLN A 929 -20.62 -8.81 -4.65
N VAL A 930 -19.36 -8.99 -5.05
CA VAL A 930 -18.88 -8.56 -6.38
C VAL A 930 -19.59 -9.35 -7.49
N ASP A 931 -19.71 -10.67 -7.32
CA ASP A 931 -20.41 -11.52 -8.29
C ASP A 931 -21.91 -11.16 -8.37
N GLU A 932 -22.53 -10.86 -7.23
CA GLU A 932 -23.90 -10.34 -7.14
C GLU A 932 -24.02 -9.00 -7.88
N SER A 933 -23.14 -8.04 -7.59
CA SER A 933 -23.05 -6.75 -8.31
C SER A 933 -22.99 -6.95 -9.83
N LYS A 934 -22.13 -7.86 -10.32
CA LYS A 934 -21.99 -8.16 -11.76
C LYS A 934 -23.29 -8.77 -12.33
N ASN A 935 -23.87 -9.76 -11.66
CA ASN A 935 -25.07 -10.45 -12.12
C ASN A 935 -26.30 -9.53 -12.15
N GLU A 936 -26.52 -8.74 -11.09
CA GLU A 936 -27.64 -7.81 -11.01
C GLU A 936 -27.48 -6.67 -12.04
N TYR A 937 -26.25 -6.23 -12.30
CA TYR A 937 -25.96 -5.29 -13.38
C TYR A 937 -26.29 -5.85 -14.77
N HIS A 938 -25.90 -7.10 -15.07
CA HIS A 938 -26.26 -7.74 -16.33
C HIS A 938 -27.78 -7.86 -16.51
N LYS A 939 -28.50 -8.32 -15.48
CA LYS A 939 -29.96 -8.36 -15.50
C LYS A 939 -30.59 -6.98 -15.72
N ALA A 940 -30.03 -5.94 -15.09
CA ALA A 940 -30.50 -4.57 -15.26
C ALA A 940 -30.24 -4.02 -16.67
N SER A 941 -29.20 -4.50 -17.35
CA SER A 941 -28.90 -4.12 -18.73
C SER A 941 -29.73 -4.89 -19.76
N GLU A 942 -30.22 -6.08 -19.41
CA GLU A 942 -31.13 -6.89 -20.25
C GLU A 942 -32.60 -6.45 -20.14
N ALA A 943 -33.00 -5.98 -18.95
CA ALA A 943 -34.34 -5.46 -18.64
C ALA A 943 -34.58 -4.06 -19.23
#